data_AF-V2XPU2-F1
#
_entry.id   AF-V2XPU2-F1
#
_cell.length_a   1.000
_cell.length_b   1.000
_cell.length_c   1.000
_cell.angle_alpha   90.00
_cell.angle_beta   90.00
_cell.angle_gamma   90.00
#
_symmetry.space_group_name_H-M   'P 1'
#
loop_
_entity.id
_entity.type
_entity.pdbx_description
1 polymer ?
#
loop_
_entity_poly.entity_id
_entity_poly.type
_entity_poly.pdbx_seq_one_letter_code
_entity_poly.pdbx_strand_id
1 'polypeptide(L)'
;MPQFSEYELEREANIARNRALLEQLELKQAVEELGLSKPKAPAPKTKVKPIQPNKKVKKEKEVEAPRRQSARLRNVIDPNESPEKKRKREAEIEERRAKEAEERIEAEEKARLAKRPRHDDLELKTLTEDDPDSANSLATQLQNVSQQPRRAGSVNVFAYDDDKRHEREVADLRKKLQNLKVMSRAKVTQDRIYSATYHPEPTKDLIFFGDKHGQLGIWDARAPQDEVDDDDDDEGNSEDREGGKYWRLQVHWPATSKSSISSVKLDPADSHTVFTSSYDCTIRSLSFTTGVSREILSSDDNLITSIDLPPTGHEMWVSDAAGGLTHLDLRQPKSRARWYGLSDQKIGCVSVNPTQPHFLVTSSLSRSMKIWDARKLQTLTPKGKTSSDVPIEFNFETVEKHTESKNGIGCLRAEWRHDKSVSSAYWDPRGRSIVSTCYDDALRIWDFDPVKTFDKTGTFPSSRPLHRIRHDCQTGRWLTVFRAQWNSNPDVYPHFTIGNMQHSLDLYSYKGELITKLSDKSKITAVQAVTCSHPSIVERVVSGNASGRCVLWAPEDSFTTVLMDSHQYQYESQRSLVTSGQTRSSTCNDSLGNSLRMLRVFFKPCASQLFHPHPHRFVRPFATVHNRHTTRKMGKKKSPSVPETALLLPARSEAQSIVDTHTHLASTFEAYRHKYKDGQYETVFDFVKGMYEGKKVEAIVDVWCEAPVRSLWKEFADSALSEEDRKMKWGGLEYWFVMGVHPHESKNYTDDVEQEILEAMKHPRCVGWGEIGLDYHYDLSPRDVQRTVFTRQLEHAVRLGKPLTIHTREADADTERILKQVVPKDHPIHIHCFTDTPEFAQRLLDHFPNLYIGITGVITYSTNLNTAEAVRQMGPHSLRIVLETDAPYMVPSNIYSSLPSLSGARLPLSHSAMIPWTTDFVSDILNGKAEGGDAASACNSETVLKVGRENARKMYGI
;
A
#
# COMPACT_ATOMS: atom_id res chain seq x y z
N MET A 1 -42.51 7.49 -58.22
CA MET A 1 -41.84 6.24 -57.84
C MET A 1 -40.34 6.48 -57.90
N PRO A 2 -39.57 6.27 -56.81
CA PRO A 2 -38.13 6.09 -56.95
C PRO A 2 -37.85 4.76 -57.68
N GLN A 3 -36.82 4.71 -58.51
CA GLN A 3 -36.29 3.44 -58.99
C GLN A 3 -35.37 2.87 -57.92
N PHE A 4 -35.68 1.67 -57.43
CA PHE A 4 -34.76 0.91 -56.58
C PHE A 4 -33.54 0.47 -57.39
N SER A 5 -32.39 0.37 -56.73
CA SER A 5 -31.17 -0.12 -57.36
C SER A 5 -31.25 -1.62 -57.67
N GLU A 6 -30.47 -2.05 -58.65
CA GLU A 6 -30.37 -3.46 -59.08
C GLU A 6 -29.96 -4.38 -57.90
N TYR A 7 -29.11 -3.89 -57.01
CA TYR A 7 -28.71 -4.56 -55.77
C TYR A 7 -29.86 -4.73 -54.75
N GLU A 8 -30.78 -3.76 -54.65
CA GLU A 8 -31.95 -3.88 -53.76
C GLU A 8 -32.95 -4.91 -54.30
N LEU A 9 -33.17 -4.92 -55.62
CA LEU A 9 -33.99 -5.92 -56.30
C LEU A 9 -33.42 -7.35 -56.13
N GLU A 10 -32.10 -7.52 -56.30
CA GLU A 10 -31.45 -8.81 -56.09
C GLU A 10 -31.49 -9.25 -54.61
N ARG A 11 -31.35 -8.31 -53.68
CA ARG A 11 -31.47 -8.56 -52.23
C ARG A 11 -32.88 -9.00 -51.84
N GLU A 12 -33.93 -8.35 -52.34
CA GLU A 12 -35.31 -8.78 -52.12
C GLU A 12 -35.62 -10.14 -52.78
N ALA A 13 -35.12 -10.38 -53.99
CA ALA A 13 -35.25 -11.67 -54.66
C ALA A 13 -34.59 -12.82 -53.88
N ASN A 14 -33.41 -12.58 -53.28
CA ASN A 14 -32.74 -13.55 -52.41
C ASN A 14 -33.51 -13.78 -51.09
N ILE A 15 -34.08 -12.73 -50.48
CA ILE A 15 -34.93 -12.85 -49.29
C ILE A 15 -36.18 -13.68 -49.60
N ALA A 16 -36.84 -13.43 -50.74
CA ALA A 16 -38.01 -14.20 -51.18
C ALA A 16 -37.66 -15.68 -51.43
N ARG A 17 -36.54 -15.98 -52.11
CA ARG A 17 -36.09 -17.36 -52.37
C ARG A 17 -35.84 -18.13 -51.08
N ASN A 18 -35.16 -17.52 -50.10
CA ASN A 18 -34.91 -18.13 -48.80
C ASN A 18 -36.20 -18.36 -47.99
N ARG A 19 -37.20 -17.48 -48.13
CA ARG A 19 -38.49 -17.61 -47.45
C ARG A 19 -39.32 -18.77 -48.01
N ALA A 20 -39.35 -18.92 -49.34
CA ALA A 20 -40.00 -20.06 -49.99
C ALA A 20 -39.32 -21.40 -49.64
N LEU A 21 -37.98 -21.43 -49.54
CA LEU A 21 -37.23 -22.61 -49.13
C LEU A 21 -37.56 -23.05 -47.69
N LEU A 22 -37.77 -22.08 -46.78
CA LEU A 22 -38.21 -22.33 -45.40
C LEU A 22 -39.65 -22.82 -45.32
N GLU A 23 -40.51 -22.44 -46.26
CA GLU A 23 -41.91 -22.83 -46.31
C GLU A 23 -42.08 -24.25 -46.89
N GLN A 24 -41.23 -24.64 -47.86
CA GLN A 24 -41.14 -26.01 -48.40
C GLN A 24 -40.62 -27.06 -47.41
N LEU A 25 -40.08 -26.66 -46.26
CA LEU A 25 -39.50 -27.60 -45.26
C LEU A 25 -40.53 -28.17 -44.27
N GLU A 26 -41.80 -27.76 -44.34
CA GLU A 26 -42.98 -28.31 -43.62
C GLU A 26 -42.83 -28.61 -42.11
N LEU A 27 -41.87 -27.96 -41.43
CA LEU A 27 -41.45 -28.14 -40.03
C LEU A 27 -42.55 -28.00 -38.95
N LYS A 28 -43.81 -27.74 -39.33
CA LYS A 28 -44.97 -27.74 -38.43
C LYS A 28 -45.53 -29.14 -38.18
N GLN A 29 -45.58 -30.02 -39.19
CA GLN A 29 -46.17 -31.36 -39.06
C GLN A 29 -45.35 -32.22 -38.07
N ALA A 30 -44.02 -32.18 -38.18
CA ALA A 30 -43.08 -32.89 -37.31
C ALA A 30 -43.13 -32.50 -35.81
N VAL A 31 -43.91 -31.47 -35.44
CA VAL A 31 -44.11 -31.03 -34.05
C VAL A 31 -45.40 -31.60 -33.45
N GLU A 32 -46.41 -31.93 -34.25
CA GLU A 32 -47.68 -32.48 -33.76
C GLU A 32 -47.61 -34.00 -33.51
N GLU A 33 -46.73 -34.73 -34.22
CA GLU A 33 -46.52 -36.17 -34.00
C GLU A 33 -45.90 -36.53 -32.63
N LEU A 34 -45.28 -35.56 -31.93
CA LEU A 34 -44.48 -35.82 -30.72
C LEU A 34 -45.27 -35.81 -29.39
N GLY A 35 -46.60 -35.79 -29.42
CA GLY A 35 -47.45 -36.49 -28.44
C GLY A 35 -47.36 -36.15 -26.93
N LEU A 36 -46.81 -35.01 -26.52
CA LEU A 36 -46.59 -34.67 -25.10
C LEU A 36 -47.72 -33.81 -24.48
N SER A 37 -48.24 -34.26 -23.34
CA SER A 37 -49.42 -33.67 -22.67
C SER A 37 -49.08 -32.56 -21.66
N LYS A 38 -50.04 -31.65 -21.41
CA LYS A 38 -49.87 -30.45 -20.57
C LYS A 38 -50.14 -30.69 -19.07
N PRO A 39 -49.22 -30.31 -18.16
CA PRO A 39 -49.50 -30.12 -16.73
C PRO A 39 -49.96 -28.68 -16.40
N LYS A 40 -50.48 -28.46 -15.18
CA LYS A 40 -50.88 -27.14 -14.63
C LYS A 40 -49.72 -26.48 -13.85
N ALA A 41 -49.78 -25.15 -13.72
CA ALA A 41 -48.91 -24.35 -12.83
C ALA A 41 -49.32 -24.53 -11.34
N PRO A 42 -48.44 -24.22 -10.35
CA PRO A 42 -48.33 -22.83 -9.90
C PRO A 42 -46.93 -22.36 -9.37
N ALA A 43 -46.86 -21.07 -9.04
CA ALA A 43 -45.90 -20.37 -8.15
C ALA A 43 -44.43 -20.14 -8.63
N PRO A 44 -43.88 -18.90 -8.48
CA PRO A 44 -42.52 -18.57 -8.93
C PRO A 44 -41.45 -18.65 -7.82
N LYS A 45 -40.26 -19.18 -8.16
CA LYS A 45 -39.00 -18.94 -7.41
C LYS A 45 -37.82 -18.74 -8.37
N THR A 46 -36.95 -17.80 -8.00
CA THR A 46 -35.51 -17.66 -8.33
C THR A 46 -34.95 -18.40 -9.56
N LYS A 47 -34.55 -17.63 -10.59
CA LYS A 47 -33.80 -18.13 -11.76
C LYS A 47 -32.36 -18.55 -11.38
N VAL A 48 -32.11 -19.85 -11.25
CA VAL A 48 -30.76 -20.42 -11.45
C VAL A 48 -30.51 -20.51 -12.97
N LYS A 49 -29.31 -20.15 -13.44
CA LYS A 49 -28.94 -20.28 -14.86
C LYS A 49 -28.63 -21.76 -15.19
N PRO A 50 -29.19 -22.35 -16.24
CA PRO A 50 -28.82 -23.70 -16.66
C PRO A 50 -27.42 -23.73 -17.28
N ILE A 51 -26.70 -24.82 -17.04
CA ILE A 51 -25.37 -25.09 -17.58
C ILE A 51 -25.47 -25.31 -19.09
N GLN A 52 -24.63 -24.64 -19.89
CA GLN A 52 -24.52 -24.92 -21.33
C GLN A 52 -23.64 -26.15 -21.58
N PRO A 53 -23.95 -26.99 -22.59
CA PRO A 53 -23.15 -28.17 -22.91
C PRO A 53 -21.76 -27.79 -23.42
N ASN A 54 -20.78 -28.65 -23.11
CA ASN A 54 -19.37 -28.36 -23.34
C ASN A 54 -19.07 -28.16 -24.84
N LYS A 55 -18.64 -26.94 -25.21
CA LYS A 55 -18.39 -26.56 -26.60
C LYS A 55 -17.11 -27.25 -27.07
N LYS A 56 -17.23 -28.24 -27.98
CA LYS A 56 -16.08 -29.02 -28.50
C LYS A 56 -14.92 -28.10 -28.86
N VAL A 57 -13.74 -28.38 -28.29
CA VAL A 57 -12.51 -27.63 -28.55
C VAL A 57 -12.29 -27.58 -30.06
N LYS A 58 -12.34 -26.37 -30.61
CA LYS A 58 -12.13 -26.12 -32.03
C LYS A 58 -10.63 -26.24 -32.28
N LYS A 59 -10.15 -27.45 -32.58
CA LYS A 59 -8.73 -27.72 -32.87
C LYS A 59 -8.21 -26.64 -33.81
N GLU A 60 -7.26 -25.86 -33.34
CA GLU A 60 -6.78 -24.70 -34.08
C GLU A 60 -6.15 -25.17 -35.40
N LYS A 61 -6.32 -24.39 -36.45
CA LYS A 61 -5.55 -24.61 -37.67
C LYS A 61 -4.11 -24.24 -37.35
N GLU A 62 -3.19 -25.14 -37.67
CA GLU A 62 -1.78 -24.75 -37.79
C GLU A 62 -1.71 -23.53 -38.72
N VAL A 63 -1.06 -22.46 -38.24
CA VAL A 63 -0.87 -21.26 -39.03
C VAL A 63 0.12 -21.62 -40.15
N GLU A 64 -0.36 -21.72 -41.40
CA GLU A 64 0.53 -21.94 -42.55
C GLU A 64 1.59 -20.82 -42.56
N ALA A 65 2.84 -21.19 -42.26
CA ALA A 65 3.93 -20.24 -42.18
C ALA A 65 4.06 -19.47 -43.51
N PRO A 66 4.27 -18.15 -43.48
CA PRO A 66 4.24 -17.33 -44.67
C PRO A 66 5.28 -17.81 -45.68
N ARG A 67 4.82 -18.28 -46.86
CA ARG A 67 5.62 -18.93 -47.91
C ARG A 67 6.70 -18.05 -48.57
N ARG A 68 7.04 -16.89 -47.99
CA ARG A 68 8.11 -16.01 -48.45
C ARG A 68 8.70 -15.15 -47.33
N GLN A 69 9.64 -15.70 -46.56
CA GLN A 69 10.53 -14.92 -45.69
C GLN A 69 11.58 -14.17 -46.53
N SER A 70 12.12 -13.07 -46.00
CA SER A 70 13.23 -12.34 -46.62
C SER A 70 14.57 -13.07 -46.37
N ALA A 71 15.49 -13.01 -47.33
CA ALA A 71 16.74 -13.77 -47.29
C ALA A 71 17.69 -13.37 -46.14
N ARG A 72 17.45 -12.25 -45.45
CA ARG A 72 18.27 -11.74 -44.33
C ARG A 72 17.86 -12.29 -42.96
N LEU A 73 16.67 -12.90 -42.84
CA LEU A 73 16.17 -13.48 -41.57
C LEU A 73 16.34 -15.00 -41.49
N ARG A 74 17.10 -15.61 -42.41
CA ARG A 74 17.56 -16.99 -42.24
C ARG A 74 18.71 -17.02 -41.23
N ASN A 75 18.55 -17.82 -40.18
CA ASN A 75 19.69 -18.31 -39.40
C ASN A 75 20.69 -18.96 -40.36
N VAL A 76 21.94 -18.51 -40.35
CA VAL A 76 22.98 -18.99 -41.27
C VAL A 76 23.49 -20.34 -40.75
N ILE A 77 22.83 -21.40 -41.20
CA ILE A 77 23.27 -22.79 -41.02
C ILE A 77 24.43 -23.02 -41.99
N ASP A 78 25.57 -23.49 -41.47
CA ASP A 78 26.74 -23.85 -42.25
C ASP A 78 26.39 -25.03 -43.21
N PRO A 79 26.54 -24.89 -44.53
CA PRO A 79 26.23 -25.96 -45.49
C PRO A 79 27.00 -27.28 -45.28
N ASN A 80 28.10 -27.27 -44.52
CA ASN A 80 28.96 -28.44 -44.26
C ASN A 80 28.89 -28.94 -42.80
N GLU A 81 27.82 -28.62 -42.08
CA GLU A 81 27.61 -29.05 -40.69
C GLU A 81 27.57 -30.59 -40.52
N SER A 82 28.33 -31.12 -39.55
CA SER A 82 28.34 -32.55 -39.27
C SER A 82 27.03 -33.04 -38.62
N PRO A 83 26.60 -34.31 -38.83
CA PRO A 83 25.33 -34.83 -38.31
C PRO A 83 25.15 -34.68 -36.79
N GLU A 84 26.25 -34.77 -36.03
CA GLU A 84 26.28 -34.61 -34.57
C GLU A 84 26.05 -33.16 -34.14
N LYS A 85 26.72 -32.19 -34.78
CA LYS A 85 26.51 -30.75 -34.52
C LYS A 85 25.08 -30.33 -34.83
N LYS A 86 24.55 -30.81 -35.95
CA LYS A 86 23.15 -30.58 -36.32
C LYS A 86 22.20 -31.06 -35.23
N ARG A 87 22.35 -32.32 -34.78
CA ARG A 87 21.54 -32.89 -33.68
C ARG A 87 21.65 -32.09 -32.38
N LYS A 88 22.87 -31.69 -31.99
CA LYS A 88 23.08 -30.90 -30.77
C LYS A 88 22.38 -29.54 -30.83
N ARG A 89 22.51 -28.80 -31.94
CA ARG A 89 21.79 -27.53 -32.13
C ARG A 89 20.27 -27.71 -32.16
N GLU A 90 19.78 -28.79 -32.77
CA GLU A 90 18.34 -29.09 -32.80
C GLU A 90 17.80 -29.35 -31.37
N ALA A 91 18.54 -30.09 -30.53
CA ALA A 91 18.23 -30.27 -29.12
C ALA A 91 18.29 -28.95 -28.31
N GLU A 92 19.36 -28.16 -28.43
CA GLU A 92 19.51 -26.86 -27.72
C GLU A 92 18.40 -25.85 -28.08
N ILE A 93 17.85 -25.92 -29.29
CA ILE A 93 16.71 -25.10 -29.72
C ILE A 93 15.38 -25.64 -29.16
N GLU A 94 15.23 -26.95 -29.03
CA GLU A 94 14.03 -27.59 -28.49
C GLU A 94 13.96 -27.44 -26.96
N GLU A 95 15.07 -27.60 -26.26
CA GLU A 95 15.25 -27.32 -24.83
C GLU A 95 14.94 -25.86 -24.50
N ARG A 96 15.50 -24.90 -25.25
CA ARG A 96 15.20 -23.47 -25.02
C ARG A 96 13.73 -23.15 -25.28
N ARG A 97 13.09 -23.79 -26.26
CA ARG A 97 11.64 -23.64 -26.50
C ARG A 97 10.78 -24.25 -25.41
N ALA A 98 11.19 -25.38 -24.82
CA ALA A 98 10.51 -25.96 -23.67
C ALA A 98 10.52 -24.98 -22.50
N LYS A 99 11.68 -24.39 -22.21
CA LYS A 99 11.83 -23.37 -21.16
C LYS A 99 11.06 -22.07 -21.44
N GLU A 100 11.16 -21.53 -22.67
CA GLU A 100 10.37 -20.37 -23.12
C GLU A 100 8.84 -20.62 -23.01
N ALA A 101 8.40 -21.87 -23.15
CA ALA A 101 6.99 -22.26 -22.97
C ALA A 101 6.60 -22.46 -21.50
N GLU A 102 7.48 -23.03 -20.68
CA GLU A 102 7.30 -23.22 -19.23
C GLU A 102 7.19 -21.89 -18.49
N GLU A 103 8.14 -20.96 -18.73
CA GLU A 103 8.11 -19.59 -18.20
C GLU A 103 6.83 -18.84 -18.59
N ARG A 104 6.30 -19.09 -19.80
CA ARG A 104 5.03 -18.51 -20.27
C ARG A 104 3.81 -19.13 -19.57
N ILE A 105 3.82 -20.44 -19.32
CA ILE A 105 2.76 -21.13 -18.58
C ILE A 105 2.74 -20.66 -17.12
N GLU A 106 3.89 -20.53 -16.46
CA GLU A 106 3.99 -19.97 -15.10
C GLU A 106 3.46 -18.54 -15.06
N ALA A 107 3.81 -17.69 -16.03
CA ALA A 107 3.31 -16.31 -16.10
C ALA A 107 1.78 -16.24 -16.29
N GLU A 108 1.20 -17.11 -17.12
CA GLU A 108 -0.25 -17.17 -17.34
C GLU A 108 -1.01 -17.76 -16.12
N GLU A 109 -0.45 -18.78 -15.48
CA GLU A 109 -0.90 -19.35 -14.19
C GLU A 109 -0.91 -18.25 -13.10
N LYS A 110 0.17 -17.50 -12.94
CA LYS A 110 0.33 -16.39 -11.99
C LYS A 110 -0.67 -15.27 -12.26
N ALA A 111 -0.92 -14.93 -13.53
CA ALA A 111 -1.94 -13.97 -13.94
C ALA A 111 -3.39 -14.50 -13.78
N ARG A 112 -3.59 -15.82 -13.75
CA ARG A 112 -4.87 -16.49 -13.44
C ARG A 112 -5.12 -16.49 -11.94
N LEU A 113 -4.12 -16.82 -11.13
CA LEU A 113 -4.14 -16.75 -9.67
C LEU A 113 -4.45 -15.32 -9.19
N ALA A 114 -3.80 -14.31 -9.76
CA ALA A 114 -4.02 -12.89 -9.46
C ALA A 114 -5.47 -12.37 -9.65
N LYS A 115 -6.35 -13.15 -10.32
CA LYS A 115 -7.77 -12.83 -10.54
C LYS A 115 -8.71 -13.47 -9.51
N ARG A 116 -8.18 -14.08 -8.44
CA ARG A 116 -8.98 -14.68 -7.35
C ARG A 116 -9.79 -13.63 -6.56
N PRO A 117 -10.99 -13.98 -6.06
CA PRO A 117 -11.89 -13.04 -5.41
C PRO A 117 -11.42 -12.63 -4.00
N ARG A 118 -11.09 -11.34 -3.84
CA ARG A 118 -10.65 -10.68 -2.59
C ARG A 118 -11.54 -10.92 -1.36
N HIS A 119 -12.85 -11.09 -1.58
CA HIS A 119 -13.88 -11.08 -0.54
C HIS A 119 -14.50 -12.45 -0.23
N ASP A 120 -14.14 -13.50 -0.97
CA ASP A 120 -14.69 -14.85 -0.77
C ASP A 120 -13.97 -15.57 0.38
N ASP A 121 -14.61 -16.62 0.94
CA ASP A 121 -13.96 -17.60 1.81
C ASP A 121 -13.00 -18.48 0.95
N LEU A 122 -11.76 -18.67 1.41
CA LEU A 122 -10.71 -19.37 0.67
C LEU A 122 -10.26 -20.63 1.43
N GLU A 123 -10.39 -21.80 0.80
CA GLU A 123 -9.92 -23.08 1.36
C GLU A 123 -8.38 -23.18 1.36
N LEU A 124 -7.80 -23.88 2.34
CA LEU A 124 -6.34 -24.03 2.50
C LEU A 124 -5.66 -24.59 1.24
N LYS A 125 -6.30 -25.54 0.55
CA LYS A 125 -5.83 -26.12 -0.73
C LYS A 125 -5.85 -25.13 -1.90
N THR A 126 -6.62 -24.05 -1.78
CA THR A 126 -6.60 -22.93 -2.72
C THR A 126 -5.49 -21.94 -2.35
N LEU A 127 -5.14 -21.81 -1.06
CA LEU A 127 -4.11 -20.89 -0.57
C LEU A 127 -2.69 -21.37 -0.83
N THR A 128 -2.43 -22.67 -0.83
CA THR A 128 -1.17 -23.27 -1.29
C THR A 128 -1.02 -23.15 -2.80
N GLU A 129 0.11 -22.64 -3.26
CA GLU A 129 0.39 -22.44 -4.70
C GLU A 129 1.11 -23.67 -5.32
N ASP A 130 1.96 -24.35 -4.54
CA ASP A 130 2.96 -25.28 -5.08
C ASP A 130 2.58 -26.79 -5.01
N ASP A 131 1.83 -27.24 -3.98
CA ASP A 131 1.47 -28.67 -3.78
C ASP A 131 0.20 -28.88 -2.92
N PRO A 132 -0.81 -29.64 -3.40
CA PRO A 132 -1.99 -30.05 -2.63
C PRO A 132 -1.72 -30.96 -1.42
N ASP A 133 -0.67 -31.79 -1.43
CA ASP A 133 -0.38 -32.71 -0.33
C ASP A 133 0.41 -32.05 0.80
N SER A 134 1.25 -31.06 0.48
CA SER A 134 1.80 -30.08 1.42
C SER A 134 0.70 -29.35 2.18
N ALA A 135 -0.44 -29.02 1.54
CA ALA A 135 -1.62 -28.47 2.21
C ALA A 135 -2.27 -29.45 3.20
N ASN A 136 -2.36 -30.73 2.84
CA ASN A 136 -2.86 -31.79 3.73
C ASN A 136 -1.90 -31.98 4.93
N SER A 137 -0.60 -32.06 4.67
CA SER A 137 0.46 -32.17 5.69
C SER A 137 0.43 -30.99 6.67
N LEU A 138 0.33 -29.76 6.17
CA LEU A 138 0.21 -28.55 6.99
C LEU A 138 -1.04 -28.58 7.89
N ALA A 139 -2.20 -28.96 7.34
CA ALA A 139 -3.43 -29.08 8.10
C ALA A 139 -3.28 -30.12 9.24
N THR A 140 -2.79 -31.32 8.92
CA THR A 140 -2.55 -32.37 9.93
C THR A 140 -1.51 -31.96 10.96
N GLN A 141 -0.42 -31.29 10.56
CA GLN A 141 0.61 -30.82 11.49
C GLN A 141 0.08 -29.74 12.44
N LEU A 142 -0.73 -28.80 11.97
CA LEU A 142 -1.28 -27.72 12.80
C LEU A 142 -2.55 -28.10 13.57
N GLN A 143 -3.29 -29.14 13.17
CA GLN A 143 -4.41 -29.70 13.94
C GLN A 143 -3.97 -30.55 15.13
N ASN A 144 -2.73 -31.07 15.10
CA ASN A 144 -2.13 -31.86 16.19
C ASN A 144 -1.42 -30.99 17.24
N VAL A 145 -1.59 -29.67 17.18
CA VAL A 145 -0.90 -28.69 18.06
C VAL A 145 -1.70 -28.43 19.33
N SER A 146 -1.02 -28.18 20.45
CA SER A 146 -1.64 -27.86 21.73
C SER A 146 -2.43 -26.54 21.66
N GLN A 147 -3.71 -26.56 22.04
CA GLN A 147 -4.44 -25.32 22.35
C GLN A 147 -3.84 -24.67 23.60
N GLN A 148 -3.08 -23.60 23.42
CA GLN A 148 -2.48 -22.83 24.51
C GLN A 148 -2.98 -21.38 24.49
N PRO A 149 -3.93 -21.00 25.36
CA PRO A 149 -4.44 -19.64 25.41
C PRO A 149 -3.38 -18.66 25.90
N ARG A 150 -3.40 -17.44 25.38
CA ARG A 150 -2.41 -16.39 25.65
C ARG A 150 -2.50 -15.94 27.11
N ARG A 151 -1.53 -16.38 27.92
CA ARG A 151 -1.43 -16.04 29.34
C ARG A 151 -1.11 -14.55 29.53
N ALA A 152 -1.98 -13.83 30.23
CA ALA A 152 -1.68 -12.47 30.70
C ALA A 152 -0.87 -12.54 31.99
N GLY A 153 0.07 -11.61 32.18
CA GLY A 153 0.84 -11.52 33.43
C GLY A 153 0.04 -10.92 34.59
N SER A 154 0.66 -10.87 35.76
CA SER A 154 0.19 -10.05 36.88
C SER A 154 0.97 -8.74 36.92
N VAL A 155 0.28 -7.61 37.10
CA VAL A 155 0.84 -6.25 37.02
C VAL A 155 1.93 -5.98 38.09
N ASN A 156 2.00 -6.83 39.11
CA ASN A 156 2.96 -6.74 40.21
C ASN A 156 4.14 -7.75 40.09
N VAL A 157 4.16 -8.59 39.06
CA VAL A 157 5.26 -9.54 38.81
C VAL A 157 6.48 -8.79 38.25
N PHE A 158 7.68 -9.11 38.73
CA PHE A 158 8.91 -8.33 38.52
C PHE A 158 8.77 -6.83 38.83
N ALA A 159 7.96 -6.47 39.83
CA ALA A 159 7.88 -5.11 40.37
C ALA A 159 8.55 -5.09 41.76
N TYR A 160 9.78 -4.59 41.82
CA TYR A 160 10.57 -4.49 43.06
C TYR A 160 11.12 -3.08 43.24
N ASP A 161 11.05 -2.57 44.47
CA ASP A 161 11.73 -1.33 44.90
C ASP A 161 13.20 -1.58 45.31
N ASP A 162 13.68 -2.83 45.20
CA ASP A 162 15.03 -3.28 45.57
C ASP A 162 15.84 -3.60 44.30
N ASP A 163 16.78 -2.72 43.97
CA ASP A 163 17.65 -2.89 42.78
C ASP A 163 18.50 -4.16 42.83
N LYS A 164 18.79 -4.73 44.02
CA LYS A 164 19.54 -6.00 44.13
C LYS A 164 18.77 -7.21 43.62
N ARG A 165 17.44 -7.13 43.54
CA ARG A 165 16.61 -8.17 42.89
C ARG A 165 16.64 -7.98 41.39
N HIS A 166 16.46 -6.74 40.94
CA HIS A 166 16.58 -6.34 39.54
C HIS A 166 17.91 -6.79 38.91
N GLU A 167 19.04 -6.52 39.58
CA GLU A 167 20.37 -6.95 39.12
C GLU A 167 20.49 -8.47 38.94
N ARG A 168 19.85 -9.27 39.81
CA ARG A 168 19.84 -10.74 39.73
C ARG A 168 18.99 -11.24 38.57
N GLU A 169 17.77 -10.73 38.43
CA GLU A 169 16.89 -11.08 37.31
C GLU A 169 17.52 -10.74 35.96
N VAL A 170 18.19 -9.59 35.85
CA VAL A 170 18.97 -9.19 34.67
C VAL A 170 20.16 -10.13 34.43
N ALA A 171 20.86 -10.57 35.47
CA ALA A 171 21.96 -11.53 35.36
C ALA A 171 21.50 -12.93 34.93
N ASP A 172 20.41 -13.44 35.52
CA ASP A 172 19.83 -14.74 35.16
C ASP A 172 19.21 -14.73 33.76
N LEU A 173 18.57 -13.62 33.35
CA LEU A 173 18.10 -13.44 31.99
C LEU A 173 19.27 -13.39 30.99
N ARG A 174 20.36 -12.67 31.30
CA ARG A 174 21.58 -12.67 30.47
C ARG A 174 22.19 -14.07 30.39
N LYS A 175 22.27 -14.81 31.49
CA LYS A 175 22.81 -16.18 31.53
C LYS A 175 22.09 -17.12 30.56
N LYS A 176 20.76 -16.99 30.43
CA LYS A 176 19.92 -17.74 29.47
C LYS A 176 20.15 -17.27 28.03
N LEU A 177 20.12 -15.96 27.79
CA LEU A 177 20.11 -15.38 26.43
C LEU A 177 21.50 -15.15 25.80
N GLN A 178 22.60 -15.24 26.56
CA GLN A 178 23.96 -15.00 26.04
C GLN A 178 24.47 -16.09 25.08
N ASN A 179 23.93 -17.32 25.17
CA ASN A 179 24.40 -18.48 24.40
C ASN A 179 23.62 -18.71 23.09
N LEU A 180 22.71 -17.80 22.70
CA LEU A 180 21.91 -17.96 21.49
C LEU A 180 22.77 -17.76 20.22
N LYS A 181 22.70 -18.75 19.32
CA LYS A 181 23.39 -18.80 18.03
C LYS A 181 22.38 -19.02 16.90
N VAL A 182 22.84 -18.87 15.65
CA VAL A 182 22.04 -19.21 14.46
C VAL A 182 21.90 -20.72 14.36
N MET A 183 20.74 -21.23 14.78
CA MET A 183 20.41 -22.66 14.82
C MET A 183 19.78 -23.14 13.51
N SER A 184 18.96 -22.30 12.87
CA SER A 184 18.27 -22.62 11.61
C SER A 184 18.03 -21.35 10.79
N ARG A 185 18.00 -21.48 9.47
CA ARG A 185 17.87 -20.37 8.49
C ARG A 185 17.14 -20.87 7.25
N ALA A 186 16.10 -20.17 6.80
CA ALA A 186 15.36 -20.53 5.57
C ALA A 186 14.77 -19.30 4.88
N LYS A 187 14.52 -19.38 3.56
CA LYS A 187 13.79 -18.41 2.74
C LYS A 187 12.29 -18.70 2.80
N VAL A 188 11.72 -18.50 3.98
CA VAL A 188 10.31 -18.80 4.27
C VAL A 188 9.38 -18.03 3.33
N THR A 189 9.63 -16.74 3.07
CA THR A 189 8.87 -15.93 2.11
C THR A 189 9.70 -15.59 0.87
N GLN A 190 9.02 -15.36 -0.26
CA GLN A 190 9.72 -14.91 -1.48
C GLN A 190 10.20 -13.46 -1.36
N ASP A 191 9.46 -12.63 -0.65
CA ASP A 191 9.68 -11.18 -0.61
C ASP A 191 9.85 -10.64 0.83
N ARG A 192 10.04 -9.33 0.96
CA ARG A 192 10.28 -8.62 2.25
C ARG A 192 9.23 -8.97 3.32
N ILE A 193 9.70 -9.36 4.50
CA ILE A 193 8.85 -9.62 5.67
C ILE A 193 8.43 -8.31 6.32
N TYR A 194 7.12 -8.09 6.50
CA TYR A 194 6.52 -6.91 7.13
C TYR A 194 6.11 -7.15 8.59
N SER A 195 5.76 -8.38 8.95
CA SER A 195 5.30 -8.75 10.29
C SER A 195 5.56 -10.23 10.59
N ALA A 196 5.61 -10.61 11.87
CA ALA A 196 5.81 -11.99 12.31
C ALA A 196 5.14 -12.27 13.66
N THR A 197 4.79 -13.53 13.93
CA THR A 197 4.38 -14.01 15.25
C THR A 197 4.83 -15.46 15.48
N TYR A 198 5.28 -15.74 16.70
CA TYR A 198 5.63 -17.10 17.16
C TYR A 198 4.37 -17.84 17.62
N HIS A 199 4.31 -19.15 17.40
CA HIS A 199 3.28 -20.01 17.96
C HIS A 199 3.54 -20.30 19.46
N PRO A 200 2.51 -20.50 20.31
CA PRO A 200 2.71 -20.85 21.72
C PRO A 200 3.13 -22.30 22.00
N GLU A 201 3.20 -23.17 20.98
CA GLU A 201 3.50 -24.60 21.10
C GLU A 201 4.95 -24.86 21.56
N PRO A 202 5.21 -25.41 22.76
CA PRO A 202 6.55 -25.64 23.25
C PRO A 202 7.29 -26.82 22.59
N THR A 203 6.61 -27.72 21.87
CA THR A 203 7.27 -28.88 21.22
C THR A 203 7.83 -28.57 19.84
N LYS A 204 7.36 -27.51 19.16
CA LYS A 204 7.73 -27.15 17.78
C LYS A 204 8.01 -25.66 17.65
N ASP A 205 9.11 -25.32 16.98
CA ASP A 205 9.45 -23.92 16.71
C ASP A 205 8.69 -23.42 15.46
N LEU A 206 7.38 -23.25 15.62
CA LEU A 206 6.44 -22.78 14.59
C LEU A 206 6.35 -21.24 14.58
N ILE A 207 6.68 -20.61 13.45
CA ILE A 207 6.62 -19.15 13.26
C ILE A 207 5.85 -18.78 11.98
N PHE A 208 5.05 -17.73 12.07
CA PHE A 208 4.26 -17.16 10.99
C PHE A 208 4.84 -15.81 10.57
N PHE A 209 4.98 -15.57 9.26
CA PHE A 209 5.55 -14.36 8.66
C PHE A 209 4.62 -13.78 7.61
N GLY A 210 4.30 -12.48 7.71
CA GLY A 210 3.55 -11.74 6.70
C GLY A 210 4.49 -10.99 5.75
N ASP A 211 4.34 -11.21 4.45
CA ASP A 211 5.23 -10.66 3.41
C ASP A 211 4.73 -9.35 2.76
N LYS A 212 5.43 -8.91 1.69
CA LYS A 212 5.12 -7.74 0.87
C LYS A 212 3.96 -7.93 -0.11
N HIS A 213 3.64 -9.15 -0.55
CA HIS A 213 2.65 -9.41 -1.61
C HIS A 213 1.34 -10.06 -1.15
N GLY A 214 1.20 -10.39 0.13
CA GLY A 214 -0.02 -10.99 0.69
C GLY A 214 0.11 -12.48 1.02
N GLN A 215 1.34 -12.99 0.96
CA GLN A 215 1.72 -14.35 1.30
C GLN A 215 1.99 -14.46 2.81
N LEU A 216 1.39 -15.46 3.44
CA LEU A 216 1.67 -15.90 4.80
C LEU A 216 2.65 -17.07 4.72
N GLY A 217 3.90 -16.83 5.12
CA GLY A 217 4.90 -17.87 5.31
C GLY A 217 4.72 -18.54 6.69
N ILE A 218 4.80 -19.87 6.74
CA ILE A 218 4.76 -20.66 7.97
C ILE A 218 6.02 -21.50 8.01
N TRP A 219 6.72 -21.57 9.14
CA TRP A 219 8.00 -22.27 9.28
C TRP A 219 8.03 -23.09 10.57
N ASP A 220 8.24 -24.39 10.48
CA ASP A 220 8.66 -25.25 11.60
C ASP A 220 10.19 -25.35 11.55
N ALA A 221 10.85 -24.45 12.29
CA ALA A 221 12.27 -24.14 12.13
C ALA A 221 13.23 -25.27 12.56
N ARG A 222 12.73 -26.31 13.25
CA ARG A 222 13.48 -27.50 13.66
C ARG A 222 12.84 -28.83 13.19
N ALA A 223 11.87 -28.80 12.27
CA ALA A 223 11.43 -30.02 11.62
C ALA A 223 12.60 -30.67 10.85
N PRO A 224 12.70 -32.01 10.80
CA PRO A 224 13.59 -32.66 9.85
C PRO A 224 13.14 -32.30 8.42
N GLN A 225 14.10 -32.23 7.51
CA GLN A 225 13.80 -32.16 6.08
C GLN A 225 13.35 -33.55 5.61
N ASP A 226 12.48 -33.57 4.61
CA ASP A 226 12.18 -34.81 3.91
C ASP A 226 13.43 -35.20 3.09
N GLU A 227 13.81 -36.47 3.09
CA GLU A 227 14.94 -36.95 2.28
C GLU A 227 14.53 -36.90 0.80
N VAL A 228 15.17 -36.02 0.03
CA VAL A 228 15.06 -35.97 -1.43
C VAL A 228 16.11 -36.89 -2.04
N ASP A 229 15.67 -37.91 -2.77
CA ASP A 229 16.49 -38.76 -3.61
C ASP A 229 16.92 -38.01 -4.89
N ASP A 230 17.64 -36.90 -4.74
CA ASP A 230 18.20 -36.14 -5.84
C ASP A 230 19.52 -36.80 -6.31
N ASP A 231 19.43 -37.61 -7.38
CA ASP A 231 20.55 -38.33 -8.04
C ASP A 231 21.57 -37.40 -8.77
N ASP A 232 21.41 -36.07 -8.69
CA ASP A 232 22.28 -35.07 -9.34
C ASP A 232 23.22 -34.37 -8.32
N ASP A 233 24.51 -34.71 -8.38
CA ASP A 233 25.58 -34.11 -7.56
C ASP A 233 25.80 -32.60 -7.86
N ASP A 234 25.17 -31.71 -7.08
CA ASP A 234 25.67 -30.33 -6.90
C ASP A 234 26.45 -30.23 -5.56
N GLU A 235 27.78 -30.08 -5.64
CA GLU A 235 28.69 -29.95 -4.47
C GLU A 235 28.55 -28.58 -3.75
N GLY A 236 27.32 -28.09 -3.58
CA GLY A 236 26.99 -26.88 -2.84
C GLY A 236 27.38 -26.99 -1.36
N ASN A 237 28.14 -26.00 -0.89
CA ASN A 237 28.71 -25.98 0.47
C ASN A 237 27.64 -26.28 1.55
N SER A 238 27.88 -27.32 2.36
CA SER A 238 26.88 -27.89 3.28
C SER A 238 26.36 -26.92 4.34
N GLU A 239 27.08 -25.82 4.60
CA GLU A 239 26.71 -24.77 5.54
C GLU A 239 25.56 -23.84 5.05
N ASP A 240 25.27 -23.81 3.75
CA ASP A 240 24.23 -22.92 3.18
C ASP A 240 22.84 -23.59 3.04
N ARG A 241 22.73 -24.90 3.31
CA ARG A 241 21.44 -25.63 3.29
C ARG A 241 20.39 -24.92 4.16
N GLU A 242 19.17 -24.79 3.64
CA GLU A 242 18.07 -24.23 4.42
C GLU A 242 17.64 -25.20 5.52
N GLY A 243 17.12 -24.69 6.64
CA GLY A 243 16.76 -25.50 7.82
C GLY A 243 15.28 -25.47 8.18
N GLY A 244 14.75 -26.60 8.66
CA GLY A 244 13.33 -26.76 8.97
C GLY A 244 12.45 -26.98 7.75
N LYS A 245 11.14 -27.08 7.96
CA LYS A 245 10.11 -27.21 6.91
C LYS A 245 9.23 -25.97 6.88
N TYR A 246 8.88 -25.47 5.70
CA TYR A 246 8.06 -24.27 5.56
C TYR A 246 6.95 -24.43 4.51
N TRP A 247 5.96 -23.54 4.60
CA TRP A 247 4.80 -23.45 3.71
C TRP A 247 4.53 -21.99 3.35
N ARG A 248 3.94 -21.76 2.18
CA ARG A 248 3.57 -20.43 1.68
C ARG A 248 2.10 -20.44 1.29
N LEU A 249 1.33 -19.51 1.85
CA LEU A 249 -0.11 -19.40 1.66
C LEU A 249 -0.48 -18.00 1.15
N GLN A 250 -1.04 -17.88 -0.05
CA GLN A 250 -1.42 -16.57 -0.60
C GLN A 250 -2.81 -16.14 -0.07
N VAL A 251 -2.81 -15.59 1.16
CA VAL A 251 -4.01 -15.24 1.94
C VAL A 251 -4.69 -13.96 1.44
N HIS A 252 -3.90 -12.98 0.98
CA HIS A 252 -4.38 -11.65 0.59
C HIS A 252 -4.26 -11.40 -0.92
N TRP A 253 -5.16 -10.60 -1.50
CA TRP A 253 -5.28 -10.45 -2.97
C TRP A 253 -5.61 -9.00 -3.39
N PRO A 254 -5.07 -8.52 -4.53
CA PRO A 254 -4.24 -9.25 -5.51
C PRO A 254 -2.79 -9.43 -5.06
N ALA A 255 -2.14 -10.53 -5.45
CA ALA A 255 -0.77 -10.92 -5.06
C ALA A 255 0.30 -9.93 -5.59
N THR A 256 0.41 -8.79 -4.90
CA THR A 256 1.10 -7.57 -5.35
C THR A 256 1.53 -6.76 -4.13
N SER A 257 2.44 -5.80 -4.32
CA SER A 257 2.88 -4.87 -3.26
C SER A 257 1.78 -3.98 -2.65
N LYS A 258 0.55 -4.02 -3.18
CA LYS A 258 -0.63 -3.40 -2.55
C LYS A 258 -1.16 -4.24 -1.37
N SER A 259 -0.87 -5.54 -1.33
CA SER A 259 -1.46 -6.51 -0.40
C SER A 259 -0.52 -6.94 0.73
N SER A 260 0.50 -6.13 1.06
CA SER A 260 1.48 -6.45 2.11
C SER A 260 0.80 -6.68 3.47
N ILE A 261 1.19 -7.75 4.17
CA ILE A 261 0.61 -8.14 5.46
C ILE A 261 1.20 -7.26 6.58
N SER A 262 0.44 -6.24 6.96
CA SER A 262 0.83 -5.19 7.91
C SER A 262 0.94 -5.68 9.37
N SER A 263 0.25 -6.76 9.70
CA SER A 263 0.32 -7.48 10.98
C SER A 263 -0.17 -8.92 10.85
N VAL A 264 0.48 -9.85 11.56
CA VAL A 264 0.00 -11.22 11.84
C VAL A 264 -0.20 -11.35 13.35
N LYS A 265 -1.29 -11.98 13.78
CA LYS A 265 -1.61 -12.30 15.19
C LYS A 265 -2.27 -13.67 15.26
N LEU A 266 -1.90 -14.51 16.22
CA LEU A 266 -2.70 -15.69 16.58
C LEU A 266 -3.88 -15.27 17.47
N ASP A 267 -4.99 -16.00 17.42
CA ASP A 267 -6.11 -15.79 18.33
C ASP A 267 -5.65 -16.09 19.79
N PRO A 268 -5.83 -15.16 20.73
CA PRO A 268 -5.48 -15.38 22.13
C PRO A 268 -6.23 -16.54 22.82
N ALA A 269 -7.37 -16.99 22.29
CA ALA A 269 -8.19 -18.06 22.83
C ALA A 269 -8.04 -19.40 22.08
N ASP A 270 -7.77 -19.39 20.76
CA ASP A 270 -7.54 -20.58 19.94
C ASP A 270 -6.29 -20.45 19.06
N SER A 271 -5.21 -21.11 19.47
CA SER A 271 -3.95 -21.08 18.73
C SER A 271 -4.01 -21.69 17.31
N HIS A 272 -5.08 -22.42 16.96
CA HIS A 272 -5.31 -22.91 15.59
C HIS A 272 -5.83 -21.85 14.62
N THR A 273 -6.06 -20.62 15.09
CA THR A 273 -6.62 -19.53 14.28
C THR A 273 -5.63 -18.37 14.19
N VAL A 274 -5.26 -17.99 12.97
CA VAL A 274 -4.37 -16.86 12.67
C VAL A 274 -5.13 -15.73 11.97
N PHE A 275 -4.99 -14.52 12.48
CA PHE A 275 -5.48 -13.28 11.89
C PHE A 275 -4.36 -12.57 11.13
N THR A 276 -4.65 -12.19 9.90
CA THR A 276 -3.77 -11.38 9.03
C THR A 276 -4.48 -10.08 8.66
N SER A 277 -3.80 -8.94 8.78
CA SER A 277 -4.27 -7.65 8.27
C SER A 277 -3.36 -7.16 7.15
N SER A 278 -3.93 -6.55 6.12
CA SER A 278 -3.19 -6.18 4.91
C SER A 278 -3.48 -4.76 4.44
N TYR A 279 -2.56 -4.22 3.64
CA TYR A 279 -2.77 -3.00 2.85
C TYR A 279 -3.74 -3.19 1.67
N ASP A 280 -4.27 -4.40 1.44
CA ASP A 280 -5.48 -4.62 0.63
C ASP A 280 -6.78 -4.16 1.32
N CYS A 281 -6.67 -3.49 2.48
CA CYS A 281 -7.74 -3.02 3.35
C CYS A 281 -8.64 -4.13 3.95
N THR A 282 -8.19 -5.39 3.95
CA THR A 282 -8.91 -6.51 4.59
C THR A 282 -8.20 -7.02 5.84
N ILE A 283 -8.99 -7.65 6.71
CA ILE A 283 -8.54 -8.55 7.77
C ILE A 283 -9.14 -9.92 7.49
N ARG A 284 -8.29 -10.94 7.44
CA ARG A 284 -8.70 -12.33 7.25
C ARG A 284 -8.36 -13.18 8.46
N SER A 285 -9.14 -14.23 8.68
CA SER A 285 -8.95 -15.23 9.74
C SER A 285 -8.84 -16.60 9.09
N LEU A 286 -7.65 -17.20 9.18
CA LEU A 286 -7.37 -18.55 8.71
C LEU A 286 -7.38 -19.50 9.91
N SER A 287 -8.32 -20.45 9.90
CA SER A 287 -8.46 -21.50 10.90
C SER A 287 -7.90 -22.80 10.33
N PHE A 288 -6.86 -23.35 10.96
CA PHE A 288 -6.25 -24.62 10.54
C PHE A 288 -7.10 -25.85 10.90
N THR A 289 -8.00 -25.71 11.88
CA THR A 289 -9.04 -26.71 12.22
C THR A 289 -10.13 -26.82 11.16
N THR A 290 -10.56 -25.70 10.57
CA THR A 290 -11.56 -25.72 9.48
C THR A 290 -10.96 -25.76 8.08
N GLY A 291 -9.68 -25.40 7.94
CA GLY A 291 -9.01 -25.28 6.64
C GLY A 291 -9.52 -24.12 5.79
N VAL A 292 -10.09 -23.08 6.38
CA VAL A 292 -10.68 -21.93 5.66
C VAL A 292 -10.15 -20.60 6.17
N SER A 293 -9.77 -19.72 5.24
CA SER A 293 -9.55 -18.29 5.46
C SER A 293 -10.81 -17.50 5.16
N ARG A 294 -11.34 -16.75 6.13
CA ARG A 294 -12.56 -15.92 6.01
C ARG A 294 -12.26 -14.44 6.13
N GLU A 295 -13.03 -13.59 5.45
CA GLU A 295 -12.91 -12.13 5.63
C GLU A 295 -13.66 -11.65 6.88
N ILE A 296 -12.90 -11.18 7.88
CA ILE A 296 -13.42 -10.63 9.14
C ILE A 296 -13.85 -9.16 9.00
N LEU A 297 -13.08 -8.38 8.24
CA LEU A 297 -13.37 -6.97 7.98
C LEU A 297 -12.78 -6.58 6.61
N SER A 298 -13.48 -5.69 5.92
CA SER A 298 -13.00 -4.95 4.76
C SER A 298 -13.27 -3.46 4.98
N SER A 299 -12.44 -2.61 4.38
CA SER A 299 -12.68 -1.18 4.24
C SER A 299 -12.38 -0.77 2.80
N ASP A 300 -13.15 0.16 2.24
CA ASP A 300 -12.98 0.55 0.85
C ASP A 300 -11.75 1.46 0.67
N ASP A 301 -11.62 2.51 1.50
CA ASP A 301 -10.59 3.55 1.38
C ASP A 301 -9.46 3.49 2.44
N ASN A 302 -9.66 2.84 3.59
CA ASN A 302 -8.76 2.97 4.75
C ASN A 302 -7.75 1.82 4.89
N LEU A 303 -6.50 2.07 4.47
CA LEU A 303 -5.37 1.13 4.62
C LEU A 303 -5.15 0.71 6.09
N ILE A 304 -5.22 -0.59 6.37
CA ILE A 304 -5.11 -1.16 7.72
C ILE A 304 -3.64 -1.34 8.14
N THR A 305 -3.25 -0.77 9.28
CA THR A 305 -1.83 -0.59 9.66
C THR A 305 -1.34 -1.54 10.75
N SER A 306 -2.24 -2.00 11.61
CA SER A 306 -1.98 -2.93 12.71
C SER A 306 -3.29 -3.44 13.30
N ILE A 307 -3.26 -4.66 13.85
CA ILE A 307 -4.33 -5.23 14.67
C ILE A 307 -3.74 -5.71 16.00
N ASP A 308 -4.53 -5.66 17.08
CA ASP A 308 -4.18 -6.29 18.36
C ASP A 308 -5.45 -6.78 19.08
N LEU A 309 -5.33 -7.86 19.85
CA LEU A 309 -6.44 -8.55 20.50
C LEU A 309 -6.21 -8.68 22.02
N PRO A 310 -7.26 -8.52 22.85
CA PRO A 310 -7.20 -8.82 24.28
C PRO A 310 -7.11 -10.33 24.52
N PRO A 311 -6.63 -10.79 25.70
CA PRO A 311 -6.50 -12.22 26.01
C PRO A 311 -7.80 -13.05 25.94
N THR A 312 -8.96 -12.42 25.84
CA THR A 312 -10.27 -13.09 25.66
C THR A 312 -10.58 -13.49 24.22
N GLY A 313 -9.82 -13.02 23.22
CA GLY A 313 -10.02 -13.30 21.79
C GLY A 313 -11.30 -12.73 21.16
N HIS A 314 -12.32 -12.35 21.94
CA HIS A 314 -13.64 -11.97 21.44
C HIS A 314 -13.75 -10.58 20.78
N GLU A 315 -12.77 -9.69 21.01
CA GLU A 315 -12.76 -8.32 20.50
C GLU A 315 -11.46 -8.08 19.73
N MET A 316 -11.47 -7.18 18.75
CA MET A 316 -10.30 -6.80 17.97
C MET A 316 -10.23 -5.28 17.84
N TRP A 317 -9.04 -4.72 18.04
CA TRP A 317 -8.74 -3.31 17.80
C TRP A 317 -7.86 -3.18 16.56
N VAL A 318 -8.27 -2.32 15.64
CA VAL A 318 -7.67 -2.14 14.31
C VAL A 318 -7.28 -0.68 14.13
N SER A 319 -6.04 -0.38 13.76
CA SER A 319 -5.61 0.99 13.39
C SER A 319 -5.45 1.17 11.88
N ASP A 320 -5.63 2.41 11.41
CA ASP A 320 -5.61 2.74 9.98
C ASP A 320 -4.71 3.95 9.60
N ALA A 321 -4.61 4.17 8.28
CA ALA A 321 -3.86 5.28 7.69
C ALA A 321 -4.57 6.65 7.72
N ALA A 322 -5.89 6.71 7.94
CA ALA A 322 -6.62 7.97 8.10
C ALA A 322 -6.41 8.59 9.50
N GLY A 323 -5.93 7.80 10.47
CA GLY A 323 -5.76 8.21 11.87
C GLY A 323 -6.88 7.71 12.78
N GLY A 324 -7.66 6.74 12.32
CA GLY A 324 -8.73 6.11 13.06
C GLY A 324 -8.32 4.84 13.80
N LEU A 325 -9.27 4.37 14.59
CA LEU A 325 -9.21 3.12 15.33
C LEU A 325 -10.60 2.45 15.33
N THR A 326 -10.69 1.25 14.75
CA THR A 326 -11.92 0.44 14.74
C THR A 326 -11.96 -0.51 15.92
N HIS A 327 -13.10 -0.54 16.61
CA HIS A 327 -13.49 -1.60 17.54
C HIS A 327 -14.40 -2.60 16.84
N LEU A 328 -14.07 -3.89 16.93
CA LEU A 328 -14.88 -5.00 16.41
C LEU A 328 -15.09 -6.05 17.52
N ASP A 329 -16.33 -6.47 17.74
CA ASP A 329 -16.66 -7.67 18.50
C ASP A 329 -16.85 -8.81 17.49
N LEU A 330 -16.01 -9.82 17.53
CA LEU A 330 -15.98 -10.92 16.55
C LEU A 330 -17.22 -11.81 16.60
N ARG A 331 -18.07 -11.65 17.63
CA ARG A 331 -19.36 -12.35 17.79
C ARG A 331 -20.54 -11.55 17.22
N GLN A 332 -20.30 -10.34 16.70
CA GLN A 332 -21.31 -9.44 16.16
C GLN A 332 -21.12 -9.23 14.65
N PRO A 333 -22.20 -8.93 13.88
CA PRO A 333 -22.06 -8.63 12.45
C PRO A 333 -21.25 -7.34 12.20
N LYS A 334 -20.57 -7.27 11.06
CA LYS A 334 -19.62 -6.19 10.70
C LYS A 334 -20.18 -4.77 10.87
N SER A 335 -21.48 -4.54 10.66
CA SER A 335 -22.14 -3.23 10.86
C SER A 335 -22.26 -2.79 12.32
N ARG A 336 -21.90 -3.63 13.30
CA ARG A 336 -21.74 -3.24 14.71
C ARG A 336 -20.33 -2.73 15.04
N ALA A 337 -19.38 -2.82 14.11
CA ALA A 337 -18.07 -2.21 14.26
C ALA A 337 -18.18 -0.69 14.48
N ARG A 338 -17.27 -0.14 15.28
CA ARG A 338 -17.24 1.29 15.61
C ARG A 338 -15.89 1.89 15.27
N TRP A 339 -15.87 2.86 14.37
CA TRP A 339 -14.66 3.57 13.96
C TRP A 339 -14.55 4.90 14.72
N TYR A 340 -13.38 5.15 15.31
CA TYR A 340 -13.09 6.37 16.08
C TYR A 340 -11.90 7.11 15.47
N GLY A 341 -12.08 8.33 14.97
CA GLY A 341 -10.98 9.20 14.56
C GLY A 341 -10.19 9.68 15.78
N LEU A 342 -8.99 9.13 16.03
CA LEU A 342 -8.17 9.42 17.22
C LEU A 342 -6.97 10.34 16.94
N SER A 343 -6.62 10.50 15.66
CA SER A 343 -5.63 11.46 15.16
C SER A 343 -6.04 12.02 13.80
N ASP A 344 -5.46 13.14 13.45
CA ASP A 344 -5.44 13.80 12.14
C ASP A 344 -4.42 13.20 11.14
N GLN A 345 -3.75 12.10 11.52
CA GLN A 345 -2.63 11.47 10.81
C GLN A 345 -2.58 9.97 11.12
N LYS A 346 -2.21 9.14 10.12
CA LYS A 346 -1.97 7.69 10.22
C LYS A 346 -1.51 7.22 11.59
N ILE A 347 -2.28 6.32 12.19
CA ILE A 347 -1.86 5.55 13.37
C ILE A 347 -1.08 4.34 12.83
N GLY A 348 0.21 4.24 13.17
CA GLY A 348 1.09 3.17 12.68
C GLY A 348 1.02 1.86 13.48
N CYS A 349 0.41 1.93 14.68
CA CYS A 349 0.23 0.81 15.59
C CYS A 349 -0.85 1.13 16.63
N VAL A 350 -1.64 0.11 16.98
CA VAL A 350 -2.39 0.02 18.24
C VAL A 350 -1.83 -1.13 19.07
N SER A 351 -1.88 -1.03 20.39
CA SER A 351 -1.71 -2.20 21.26
C SER A 351 -2.67 -2.15 22.46
N VAL A 352 -3.25 -3.30 22.78
CA VAL A 352 -4.19 -3.53 23.88
C VAL A 352 -3.41 -3.89 25.14
N ASN A 353 -3.73 -3.28 26.28
CA ASN A 353 -3.13 -3.66 27.56
C ASN A 353 -3.63 -5.08 27.96
N PRO A 354 -2.75 -6.08 28.12
CA PRO A 354 -3.19 -7.47 28.31
C PRO A 354 -3.91 -7.70 29.64
N THR A 355 -3.54 -7.00 30.71
CA THR A 355 -4.14 -7.17 32.05
C THR A 355 -5.35 -6.28 32.27
N GLN A 356 -5.46 -5.17 31.53
CA GLN A 356 -6.55 -4.21 31.59
C GLN A 356 -6.99 -3.81 30.17
N PRO A 357 -7.65 -4.70 29.40
CA PRO A 357 -7.99 -4.51 27.98
C PRO A 357 -8.69 -3.21 27.57
N HIS A 358 -9.26 -2.46 28.52
CA HIS A 358 -9.83 -1.16 28.29
C HIS A 358 -8.79 -0.04 28.09
N PHE A 359 -7.51 -0.25 28.42
CA PHE A 359 -6.44 0.71 28.11
C PHE A 359 -5.73 0.36 26.81
N LEU A 360 -5.78 1.28 25.86
CA LEU A 360 -5.19 1.14 24.52
C LEU A 360 -4.06 2.14 24.35
N VAL A 361 -2.93 1.74 23.78
CA VAL A 361 -1.89 2.67 23.31
C VAL A 361 -1.94 2.79 21.79
N THR A 362 -1.81 4.02 21.27
CA THR A 362 -1.74 4.31 19.83
C THR A 362 -0.53 5.17 19.53
N SER A 363 0.25 4.82 18.50
CA SER A 363 1.37 5.62 17.99
C SER A 363 1.07 6.18 16.59
N SER A 364 1.25 7.48 16.38
CA SER A 364 0.88 8.16 15.13
C SER A 364 2.05 8.88 14.46
N LEU A 365 1.95 9.05 13.13
CA LEU A 365 2.83 9.93 12.36
C LEU A 365 2.73 11.42 12.76
N SER A 366 1.70 11.81 13.54
CA SER A 366 1.61 13.11 14.23
C SER A 366 2.69 13.35 15.30
N ARG A 367 3.67 12.43 15.44
CA ARG A 367 4.75 12.43 16.46
C ARG A 367 4.21 12.31 17.88
N SER A 368 3.04 11.70 18.03
CA SER A 368 2.39 11.48 19.32
C SER A 368 2.21 10.00 19.64
N MET A 369 2.39 9.67 20.92
CA MET A 369 1.95 8.42 21.53
C MET A 369 0.87 8.77 22.55
N LYS A 370 -0.30 8.14 22.42
CA LYS A 370 -1.47 8.41 23.26
C LYS A 370 -1.96 7.14 23.94
N ILE A 371 -2.50 7.26 25.16
CA ILE A 371 -3.23 6.18 25.86
C ILE A 371 -4.71 6.58 25.97
N TRP A 372 -5.59 5.63 25.69
CA TRP A 372 -7.05 5.81 25.68
C TRP A 372 -7.75 4.84 26.62
N ASP A 373 -8.86 5.27 27.22
CA ASP A 373 -9.82 4.39 27.92
C ASP A 373 -10.97 4.03 26.96
N ALA A 374 -10.95 2.80 26.45
CA ALA A 374 -11.94 2.26 25.52
C ALA A 374 -13.38 2.35 26.03
N ARG A 375 -13.59 2.22 27.35
CA ARG A 375 -14.94 2.33 27.97
C ARG A 375 -15.52 3.72 27.72
N LYS A 376 -14.67 4.75 27.71
CA LYS A 376 -15.05 6.14 27.44
C LYS A 376 -15.33 6.39 25.96
N LEU A 377 -14.56 5.79 25.05
CA LEU A 377 -14.87 5.79 23.61
C LEU A 377 -16.21 5.09 23.32
N GLN A 378 -16.49 3.96 23.98
CA GLN A 378 -17.74 3.20 23.82
C GLN A 378 -19.01 3.96 24.31
N THR A 379 -18.87 5.02 25.11
CA THR A 379 -20.02 5.90 25.48
C THR A 379 -20.48 6.87 24.36
N LEU A 380 -19.73 6.97 23.25
CA LEU A 380 -20.16 7.75 22.07
C LEU A 380 -21.42 7.12 21.45
N THR A 381 -22.44 7.95 21.22
CA THR A 381 -23.69 7.58 20.55
C THR A 381 -23.74 8.19 19.14
N PRO A 382 -24.17 7.42 18.11
CA PRO A 382 -24.33 7.95 16.76
C PRO A 382 -25.42 9.04 16.71
N LYS A 383 -25.26 10.00 15.79
CA LYS A 383 -26.23 11.07 15.56
C LYS A 383 -27.04 10.79 14.30
N GLY A 384 -28.31 10.42 14.48
CA GLY A 384 -29.26 10.17 13.39
C GLY A 384 -29.76 8.72 13.33
N LYS A 385 -30.46 8.37 12.25
CA LYS A 385 -30.83 6.98 11.96
C LYS A 385 -29.63 6.26 11.36
N THR A 386 -29.09 5.27 12.07
CA THR A 386 -28.11 4.32 11.51
C THR A 386 -28.82 3.39 10.50
N SER A 387 -28.26 3.23 9.30
CA SER A 387 -28.56 2.08 8.45
C SER A 387 -28.09 0.78 9.12
N SER A 388 -28.62 -0.37 8.71
CA SER A 388 -28.29 -1.68 9.30
C SER A 388 -26.94 -2.24 8.86
N ASP A 389 -26.34 -1.68 7.81
CA ASP A 389 -25.35 -2.37 6.98
C ASP A 389 -23.99 -1.66 6.96
N VAL A 390 -23.88 -0.46 7.53
CA VAL A 390 -22.66 0.38 7.54
C VAL A 390 -22.08 0.47 8.95
N PRO A 391 -20.74 0.40 9.16
CA PRO A 391 -20.11 0.64 10.45
C PRO A 391 -20.46 2.01 11.08
N ILE A 392 -20.35 2.10 12.41
CA ILE A 392 -20.66 3.33 13.15
C ILE A 392 -19.42 4.21 13.25
N GLU A 393 -19.38 5.32 12.51
CA GLU A 393 -18.22 6.21 12.46
C GLU A 393 -18.34 7.45 13.36
N PHE A 394 -17.24 7.78 14.03
CA PHE A 394 -17.06 9.00 14.84
C PHE A 394 -15.84 9.77 14.37
N ASN A 395 -16.06 10.86 13.60
CA ASN A 395 -14.97 11.68 13.09
C ASN A 395 -14.13 12.36 14.19
N PHE A 396 -12.90 12.74 13.85
CA PHE A 396 -11.91 13.30 14.78
C PHE A 396 -12.48 14.45 15.63
N GLU A 397 -13.17 15.42 15.02
CA GLU A 397 -13.78 16.53 15.76
C GLU A 397 -14.88 16.09 16.74
N THR A 398 -15.58 14.98 16.46
CA THR A 398 -16.60 14.43 17.37
C THR A 398 -15.95 13.72 18.56
N VAL A 399 -14.86 13.00 18.34
CA VAL A 399 -14.08 12.38 19.44
C VAL A 399 -13.41 13.46 20.29
N GLU A 400 -12.78 14.46 19.69
CA GLU A 400 -12.14 15.59 20.39
C GLU A 400 -13.13 16.29 21.33
N LYS A 401 -14.29 16.75 20.80
CA LYS A 401 -15.37 17.37 21.58
C LYS A 401 -15.98 16.45 22.64
N HIS A 402 -15.89 15.13 22.46
CA HIS A 402 -16.29 14.15 23.48
C HIS A 402 -15.27 14.03 24.60
N THR A 403 -13.96 14.06 24.33
CA THR A 403 -12.91 14.05 25.38
C THR A 403 -13.00 15.25 26.32
N GLU A 404 -13.45 16.41 25.82
CA GLU A 404 -13.74 17.61 26.61
C GLU A 404 -15.08 17.53 27.38
N SER A 405 -15.97 16.60 27.03
CA SER A 405 -17.30 16.47 27.63
C SER A 405 -17.27 15.78 29.01
N LYS A 406 -18.26 16.08 29.86
CA LYS A 406 -18.41 15.43 31.18
C LYS A 406 -18.36 13.89 31.16
N ASN A 407 -18.83 13.28 30.07
CA ASN A 407 -18.85 11.83 29.92
C ASN A 407 -17.47 11.30 29.49
N GLY A 408 -16.80 11.99 28.56
CA GLY A 408 -15.49 11.64 28.01
C GLY A 408 -14.27 12.16 28.79
N ILE A 409 -14.45 12.90 29.90
CA ILE A 409 -13.35 13.15 30.86
C ILE A 409 -12.71 11.80 31.26
N GLY A 410 -11.38 11.73 31.12
CA GLY A 410 -10.59 10.51 31.33
C GLY A 410 -10.53 9.57 30.11
N CYS A 411 -11.09 9.93 28.97
CA CYS A 411 -10.99 9.17 27.72
C CYS A 411 -9.55 9.17 27.17
N LEU A 412 -8.96 10.35 26.97
CA LEU A 412 -7.53 10.49 26.74
C LEU A 412 -6.81 10.48 28.10
N ARG A 413 -5.95 9.48 28.33
CA ARG A 413 -5.25 9.23 29.60
C ARG A 413 -3.86 9.85 29.64
N ALA A 414 -3.21 9.92 28.49
CA ALA A 414 -1.90 10.53 28.30
C ALA A 414 -1.67 10.89 26.83
N GLU A 415 -0.90 11.94 26.57
CA GLU A 415 -0.23 12.22 25.30
C GLU A 415 1.24 12.53 25.60
N TRP A 416 2.16 11.81 24.96
CA TRP A 416 3.57 12.17 24.89
C TRP A 416 3.92 12.52 23.44
N ARG A 417 4.87 13.45 23.26
CA ARG A 417 5.36 13.89 21.95
C ARG A 417 6.83 13.51 21.78
N HIS A 418 7.17 13.08 20.57
CA HIS A 418 8.51 12.68 20.16
C HIS A 418 9.08 13.69 19.14
N ASP A 419 10.38 13.60 18.85
CA ASP A 419 11.07 14.59 18.02
C ASP A 419 10.68 14.39 16.53
N LYS A 420 10.48 13.12 16.12
CA LYS A 420 9.97 12.64 14.82
C LYS A 420 8.79 11.68 15.01
N SER A 421 8.29 11.09 13.92
CA SER A 421 7.17 10.14 13.90
C SER A 421 7.44 8.87 14.70
N VAL A 422 6.42 8.37 15.41
CA VAL A 422 6.49 7.13 16.22
C VAL A 422 6.05 5.95 15.34
N SER A 423 6.89 4.93 15.17
CA SER A 423 6.58 3.78 14.29
C SER A 423 5.68 2.76 14.96
N SER A 424 5.88 2.52 16.26
CA SER A 424 5.05 1.62 17.07
C SER A 424 5.13 1.95 18.56
N ALA A 425 4.12 1.51 19.30
CA ALA A 425 4.14 1.44 20.76
C ALA A 425 3.39 0.19 21.24
N TYR A 426 3.99 -0.56 22.18
CA TYR A 426 3.43 -1.82 22.67
C TYR A 426 3.48 -1.91 24.20
N TRP A 427 2.43 -2.48 24.79
CA TRP A 427 2.39 -2.88 26.19
C TRP A 427 3.22 -4.15 26.45
N ASP A 428 3.84 -4.22 27.63
CA ASP A 428 4.48 -5.45 28.12
C ASP A 428 3.41 -6.50 28.56
N PRO A 429 3.78 -7.79 28.75
CA PRO A 429 2.82 -8.86 29.10
C PRO A 429 2.07 -8.64 30.42
N ARG A 430 2.61 -7.76 31.28
CA ARG A 430 2.03 -7.38 32.58
C ARG A 430 1.07 -6.19 32.48
N GLY A 431 0.96 -5.52 31.32
CA GLY A 431 0.17 -4.30 31.17
C GLY A 431 0.66 -3.13 32.04
N ARG A 432 1.94 -3.11 32.39
CA ARG A 432 2.57 -2.16 33.31
C ARG A 432 3.48 -1.16 32.59
N SER A 433 4.20 -1.63 31.58
CA SER A 433 5.25 -0.88 30.89
C SER A 433 4.91 -0.74 29.40
N ILE A 434 5.41 0.32 28.75
CA ILE A 434 5.28 0.55 27.30
C ILE A 434 6.66 0.81 26.71
N VAL A 435 6.97 0.17 25.57
CA VAL A 435 8.08 0.55 24.69
C VAL A 435 7.54 1.27 23.46
N SER A 436 8.17 2.38 23.04
CA SER A 436 7.91 3.03 21.76
C SER A 436 9.15 3.04 20.88
N THR A 437 9.00 2.73 19.60
CA THR A 437 10.04 2.90 18.57
C THR A 437 9.75 4.17 17.76
N CYS A 438 10.77 4.96 17.44
CA CYS A 438 10.62 6.28 16.82
C CYS A 438 11.75 6.59 15.85
N TYR A 439 11.42 7.29 14.76
CA TYR A 439 12.38 7.74 13.75
C TYR A 439 13.39 8.80 14.25
N ASP A 440 13.33 9.23 15.51
CA ASP A 440 14.36 10.06 16.17
C ASP A 440 15.50 9.24 16.81
N ASP A 441 15.70 8.03 16.26
CA ASP A 441 16.80 7.09 16.54
C ASP A 441 16.86 6.65 18.00
N ALA A 442 15.75 6.83 18.72
CA ALA A 442 15.65 6.53 20.12
C ALA A 442 14.39 5.72 20.50
N LEU A 443 14.63 4.57 21.10
CA LEU A 443 13.61 3.82 21.83
C LEU A 443 13.35 4.53 23.15
N ARG A 444 12.11 4.47 23.61
CA ARG A 444 11.70 5.04 24.90
C ARG A 444 10.87 4.02 25.65
N ILE A 445 11.11 3.88 26.95
CA ILE A 445 10.36 2.99 27.83
C ILE A 445 9.67 3.82 28.90
N TRP A 446 8.40 3.54 29.17
CA TRP A 446 7.66 4.04 30.33
C TRP A 446 7.30 2.86 31.22
N ASP A 447 7.39 3.07 32.53
CA ASP A 447 6.86 2.12 33.52
C ASP A 447 5.85 2.87 34.40
N PHE A 448 4.74 2.20 34.75
CA PHE A 448 3.66 2.80 35.53
C PHE A 448 3.43 2.05 36.83
N ASP A 449 3.31 2.80 37.93
CA ASP A 449 2.80 2.29 39.20
C ASP A 449 1.31 1.93 39.03
N PRO A 450 0.90 0.66 39.16
CA PRO A 450 -0.46 0.26 38.77
C PRO A 450 -1.54 0.96 39.61
N VAL A 451 -1.37 0.92 40.93
CA VAL A 451 -2.32 1.46 41.93
C VAL A 451 -2.39 2.99 41.84
N LYS A 452 -1.26 3.66 41.60
CA LYS A 452 -1.24 5.12 41.46
C LYS A 452 -1.73 5.62 40.09
N THR A 453 -1.80 4.77 39.07
CA THR A 453 -1.99 5.18 37.66
C THR A 453 -3.31 4.75 37.03
N PHE A 454 -3.73 3.49 37.20
CA PHE A 454 -4.91 2.95 36.51
C PHE A 454 -6.22 3.25 37.26
N ASP A 455 -6.22 3.15 38.59
CA ASP A 455 -7.44 3.32 39.42
C ASP A 455 -7.96 4.76 39.48
N LYS A 456 -7.13 5.76 39.12
CA LYS A 456 -7.53 7.17 39.10
C LYS A 456 -8.25 7.52 37.79
N THR A 457 -9.15 8.49 37.85
CA THR A 457 -9.85 9.03 36.66
C THR A 457 -9.07 10.10 35.90
N GLY A 458 -7.98 10.63 36.50
CA GLY A 458 -7.11 11.65 35.90
C GLY A 458 -6.07 11.11 34.91
N THR A 459 -5.21 12.01 34.42
CA THR A 459 -4.10 11.65 33.53
C THR A 459 -3.03 10.81 34.22
N PHE A 460 -2.27 10.03 33.45
CA PHE A 460 -1.16 9.24 33.98
C PHE A 460 -0.07 10.16 34.57
N PRO A 461 0.58 9.78 35.70
CA PRO A 461 1.36 10.71 36.51
C PRO A 461 2.76 11.05 35.99
N SER A 462 3.27 10.41 34.94
CA SER A 462 4.60 10.70 34.37
C SER A 462 4.54 11.36 32.99
N SER A 463 5.18 12.52 32.85
CA SER A 463 5.40 13.21 31.58
C SER A 463 6.71 12.81 30.87
N ARG A 464 7.53 11.95 31.47
CA ARG A 464 8.83 11.51 30.93
C ARG A 464 8.90 9.99 30.81
N PRO A 465 9.59 9.45 29.78
CA PRO A 465 9.97 8.04 29.79
C PRO A 465 10.97 7.77 30.92
N LEU A 466 10.98 6.54 31.42
CA LEU A 466 11.95 6.03 32.39
C LEU A 466 13.35 5.98 31.77
N HIS A 467 13.46 5.49 30.52
CA HIS A 467 14.70 5.43 29.77
C HIS A 467 14.52 5.89 28.31
N ARG A 468 15.59 6.48 27.73
CA ARG A 468 15.74 6.77 26.30
C ARG A 468 17.01 6.08 25.80
N ILE A 469 16.88 5.07 24.95
CA ILE A 469 17.98 4.26 24.40
C ILE A 469 18.22 4.71 22.96
N ARG A 470 19.46 4.97 22.56
CA ARG A 470 19.80 5.26 21.15
C ARG A 470 20.00 3.95 20.38
N HIS A 471 19.34 3.81 19.23
CA HIS A 471 19.28 2.53 18.50
C HIS A 471 19.55 2.63 16.97
N ASP A 472 19.38 3.81 16.38
CA ASP A 472 19.26 4.01 14.92
C ASP A 472 18.01 3.34 14.32
N CYS A 473 17.10 4.16 13.81
CA CYS A 473 15.79 3.74 13.30
C CYS A 473 15.56 4.16 11.84
N GLN A 474 16.60 4.57 11.10
CA GLN A 474 16.49 5.10 9.73
C GLN A 474 16.40 3.99 8.67
N THR A 475 15.34 3.17 8.71
CA THR A 475 15.17 2.00 7.82
C THR A 475 14.95 2.33 6.32
N GLY A 476 14.65 3.58 5.98
CA GLY A 476 14.48 4.04 4.59
C GLY A 476 13.30 3.39 3.84
N ARG A 477 13.40 3.35 2.50
CA ARG A 477 12.39 2.74 1.57
C ARG A 477 12.53 1.21 1.47
N TRP A 478 13.73 0.67 1.74
CA TRP A 478 14.11 -0.69 1.35
C TRP A 478 14.11 -1.72 2.50
N LEU A 479 14.02 -1.29 3.76
CA LEU A 479 13.89 -2.16 4.92
C LEU A 479 12.53 -1.95 5.60
N THR A 480 12.01 -3.01 6.23
CA THR A 480 10.83 -2.93 7.09
C THR A 480 11.13 -2.05 8.31
N VAL A 481 10.16 -1.23 8.72
CA VAL A 481 10.33 -0.30 9.83
C VAL A 481 10.53 -1.05 11.13
N PHE A 482 11.58 -0.72 11.89
CA PHE A 482 11.83 -1.35 13.18
C PHE A 482 10.66 -1.08 14.16
N ARG A 483 10.28 -2.15 14.87
CA ARG A 483 9.20 -2.20 15.84
C ARG A 483 9.65 -3.08 17.01
N ALA A 484 10.09 -2.50 18.13
CA ALA A 484 10.48 -3.27 19.32
C ALA A 484 9.33 -4.19 19.79
N GLN A 485 9.57 -5.49 19.89
CA GLN A 485 8.59 -6.49 20.33
C GLN A 485 8.95 -7.01 21.72
N TRP A 486 8.05 -6.87 22.70
CA TRP A 486 8.17 -7.55 23.99
C TRP A 486 8.13 -9.07 23.80
N ASN A 487 8.96 -9.80 24.55
CA ASN A 487 8.71 -11.21 24.77
C ASN A 487 7.33 -11.36 25.43
N SER A 488 6.50 -12.27 24.93
CA SER A 488 5.12 -12.44 25.40
C SER A 488 4.97 -13.34 26.63
N ASN A 489 6.05 -13.96 27.13
CA ASN A 489 6.01 -14.81 28.32
C ASN A 489 5.87 -13.96 29.61
N PRO A 490 4.82 -14.13 30.43
CA PRO A 490 4.63 -13.37 31.67
C PRO A 490 5.48 -13.86 32.86
N ASP A 491 6.02 -15.07 32.80
CA ASP A 491 6.76 -15.70 33.92
C ASP A 491 8.25 -15.32 33.95
N VAL A 492 8.65 -14.42 33.07
CA VAL A 492 10.06 -14.14 32.72
C VAL A 492 10.34 -12.66 32.87
N TYR A 493 11.54 -12.33 33.35
CA TYR A 493 11.93 -10.95 33.56
C TYR A 493 11.74 -10.10 32.26
N PRO A 494 10.97 -9.00 32.28
CA PRO A 494 10.43 -8.42 31.05
C PRO A 494 11.50 -7.77 30.18
N HIS A 495 11.52 -8.18 28.91
CA HIS A 495 12.49 -7.75 27.91
C HIS A 495 11.84 -7.68 26.52
N PHE A 496 12.47 -6.93 25.61
CA PHE A 496 12.05 -6.80 24.22
C PHE A 496 13.21 -7.02 23.25
N THR A 497 12.87 -7.45 22.05
CA THR A 497 13.78 -7.66 20.91
C THR A 497 13.58 -6.53 19.89
N ILE A 498 14.66 -6.12 19.22
CA ILE A 498 14.59 -5.17 18.10
C ILE A 498 15.74 -5.36 17.11
N GLY A 499 15.42 -5.31 15.82
CA GLY A 499 16.39 -5.34 14.73
C GLY A 499 17.28 -4.10 14.69
N ASN A 500 18.55 -4.26 14.29
CA ASN A 500 19.53 -3.17 14.23
C ASN A 500 20.17 -3.07 12.83
N MET A 501 20.43 -1.84 12.37
CA MET A 501 21.12 -1.54 11.10
C MET A 501 22.51 -2.19 10.99
N GLN A 502 23.18 -2.52 12.10
CA GLN A 502 24.45 -3.27 12.13
C GLN A 502 24.29 -4.81 11.96
N HIS A 503 23.19 -5.26 11.36
CA HIS A 503 22.86 -6.67 11.09
C HIS A 503 22.73 -7.55 12.35
N SER A 504 22.50 -6.94 13.52
CA SER A 504 22.27 -7.63 14.78
C SER A 504 20.80 -7.59 15.21
N LEU A 505 20.44 -8.50 16.10
CA LEU A 505 19.20 -8.45 16.88
C LEU A 505 19.55 -8.11 18.34
N ASP A 506 19.02 -7.00 18.83
CA ASP A 506 19.39 -6.45 20.13
C ASP A 506 18.27 -6.71 21.15
N LEU A 507 18.65 -7.16 22.35
CA LEU A 507 17.72 -7.54 23.40
C LEU A 507 17.91 -6.64 24.63
N TYR A 508 16.84 -5.98 25.06
CA TYR A 508 16.86 -5.00 26.16
C TYR A 508 15.85 -5.34 27.25
N SER A 509 16.19 -5.06 28.52
CA SER A 509 15.26 -5.12 29.64
C SER A 509 14.20 -4.02 29.60
N TYR A 510 13.17 -4.11 30.46
CA TYR A 510 12.23 -3.00 30.68
C TYR A 510 12.85 -1.78 31.41
N LYS A 511 14.02 -1.92 32.06
CA LYS A 511 14.85 -0.77 32.49
C LYS A 511 15.92 -0.37 31.45
N GLY A 512 15.85 -0.92 30.23
CA GLY A 512 16.67 -0.52 29.09
C GLY A 512 18.14 -0.94 29.13
N GLU A 513 18.55 -1.87 30.01
CA GLU A 513 19.87 -2.49 29.91
C GLU A 513 19.92 -3.44 28.71
N LEU A 514 20.99 -3.35 27.91
CA LEU A 514 21.27 -4.33 26.84
C LEU A 514 21.64 -5.68 27.47
N ILE A 515 20.75 -6.66 27.34
CA ILE A 515 20.94 -8.02 27.85
C ILE A 515 21.99 -8.75 26.99
N THR A 516 21.75 -8.82 25.67
CA THR A 516 22.63 -9.43 24.68
C THR A 516 22.43 -8.77 23.31
N LYS A 517 23.40 -8.96 22.41
CA LYS A 517 23.37 -8.55 21.00
C LYS A 517 23.69 -9.78 20.16
N LEU A 518 22.70 -10.29 19.45
CA LEU A 518 22.83 -11.49 18.63
C LEU A 518 23.28 -11.08 17.23
N SER A 519 24.44 -11.56 16.78
CA SER A 519 24.98 -11.27 15.45
C SER A 519 25.93 -12.36 15.00
N ASP A 520 25.71 -12.90 13.81
CA ASP A 520 26.62 -13.81 13.13
C ASP A 520 26.93 -13.24 11.74
N LYS A 521 28.14 -12.70 11.57
CA LYS A 521 28.55 -12.08 10.30
C LYS A 521 28.85 -13.09 9.19
N SER A 522 28.98 -14.38 9.50
CA SER A 522 29.14 -15.43 8.49
C SER A 522 27.79 -15.82 7.90
N LYS A 523 26.77 -16.02 8.74
CA LYS A 523 25.43 -16.48 8.30
C LYS A 523 24.45 -15.35 7.99
N ILE A 524 24.69 -14.11 8.46
CA ILE A 524 23.76 -12.97 8.34
C ILE A 524 24.36 -11.80 7.58
N THR A 525 24.06 -11.74 6.29
CA THR A 525 24.53 -10.71 5.35
C THR A 525 23.60 -9.49 5.22
N ALA A 526 22.43 -9.49 5.88
CA ALA A 526 21.42 -8.43 5.73
C ALA A 526 20.65 -8.11 7.04
N VAL A 527 20.23 -6.84 7.17
CA VAL A 527 19.48 -6.30 8.32
C VAL A 527 18.26 -7.16 8.69
N GLN A 528 18.26 -7.64 9.93
CA GLN A 528 17.19 -8.41 10.56
C GLN A 528 16.11 -7.47 11.10
N ALA A 529 15.21 -7.00 10.22
CA ALA A 529 14.30 -5.89 10.51
C ALA A 529 13.05 -6.26 11.33
N VAL A 530 12.56 -7.49 11.20
CA VAL A 530 11.40 -8.03 11.92
C VAL A 530 11.87 -9.07 12.95
N THR A 531 11.20 -9.15 14.10
CA THR A 531 11.56 -10.05 15.20
C THR A 531 10.34 -10.50 15.99
N CYS A 532 10.40 -11.70 16.56
CA CYS A 532 9.48 -12.21 17.57
C CYS A 532 10.18 -13.19 18.52
N SER A 533 9.56 -13.49 19.66
CA SER A 533 10.08 -14.45 20.65
C SER A 533 8.99 -15.44 21.03
N HIS A 534 9.37 -16.67 21.34
CA HIS A 534 8.42 -17.70 21.74
C HIS A 534 7.76 -17.32 23.09
N PRO A 535 6.41 -17.34 23.21
CA PRO A 535 5.72 -16.92 24.44
C PRO A 535 5.85 -17.89 25.63
N SER A 536 6.56 -19.00 25.46
CA SER A 536 6.73 -20.06 26.48
C SER A 536 8.21 -20.35 26.75
N ILE A 537 9.04 -20.46 25.70
CA ILE A 537 10.48 -20.73 25.84
C ILE A 537 11.29 -19.43 25.71
N VAL A 538 12.08 -19.10 26.74
CA VAL A 538 12.90 -17.86 26.75
C VAL A 538 14.01 -17.89 25.69
N GLU A 539 14.62 -19.06 25.53
CA GLU A 539 15.81 -19.28 24.70
C GLU A 539 15.43 -19.60 23.25
N ARG A 540 14.41 -18.91 22.73
CA ARG A 540 13.86 -19.03 21.37
C ARG A 540 13.42 -17.66 20.86
N VAL A 541 14.23 -17.11 19.96
CA VAL A 541 14.00 -15.80 19.33
C VAL A 541 14.17 -15.96 17.83
N VAL A 542 13.32 -15.31 17.02
CA VAL A 542 13.35 -15.42 15.57
C VAL A 542 13.34 -14.04 14.92
N SER A 543 14.12 -13.88 13.86
CA SER A 543 14.17 -12.66 13.07
C SER A 543 13.98 -12.90 11.57
N GLY A 544 13.53 -11.87 10.86
CA GLY A 544 13.27 -11.89 9.42
C GLY A 544 13.74 -10.62 8.72
N ASN A 545 14.15 -10.74 7.47
CA ASN A 545 14.81 -9.67 6.70
C ASN A 545 14.01 -9.19 5.47
N ALA A 546 14.63 -8.29 4.69
CA ALA A 546 14.03 -7.73 3.48
C ALA A 546 14.11 -8.61 2.22
N SER A 547 14.75 -9.79 2.27
CA SER A 547 14.81 -10.77 1.18
C SER A 547 14.00 -12.05 1.45
N GLY A 548 13.15 -12.03 2.48
CA GLY A 548 12.30 -13.16 2.88
C GLY A 548 13.03 -14.30 3.58
N ARG A 549 14.28 -14.08 4.01
CA ARG A 549 15.04 -15.02 4.84
C ARG A 549 14.78 -14.78 6.32
N CYS A 550 14.58 -15.90 7.02
CA CYS A 550 14.33 -15.98 8.46
C CYS A 550 15.50 -16.68 9.16
N VAL A 551 15.69 -16.37 10.44
CA VAL A 551 16.75 -16.91 11.31
C VAL A 551 16.14 -17.31 12.65
N LEU A 552 16.39 -18.54 13.08
CA LEU A 552 16.13 -19.02 14.43
C LEU A 552 17.38 -18.84 15.29
N TRP A 553 17.22 -18.11 16.39
CA TRP A 553 18.19 -17.96 17.45
C TRP A 553 17.80 -18.86 18.63
N ALA A 554 18.63 -19.87 18.87
CA ALA A 554 18.50 -20.85 19.94
C ALA A 554 19.90 -21.16 20.51
N PRO A 555 20.04 -21.77 21.69
CA PRO A 555 21.29 -22.43 22.06
C PRO A 555 21.63 -23.50 21.01
N GLU A 556 22.90 -23.87 20.88
CA GLU A 556 23.24 -25.13 20.22
C GLU A 556 22.60 -26.27 21.03
N ASP A 557 21.68 -27.02 20.42
CA ASP A 557 21.08 -28.19 21.05
C ASP A 557 22.21 -29.18 21.35
N SER A 558 22.48 -29.41 22.64
CA SER A 558 23.50 -30.38 23.08
C SER A 558 23.02 -31.79 22.73
N PHE A 559 23.57 -32.35 21.64
CA PHE A 559 23.34 -33.72 21.23
C PHE A 559 23.54 -34.65 22.45
N THR A 560 22.54 -35.48 22.71
CA THR A 560 22.29 -36.20 23.98
C THR A 560 22.13 -35.31 25.22
N THR A 561 20.88 -35.00 25.60
CA THR A 561 20.20 -35.55 26.81
C THR A 561 18.84 -34.84 27.04
N VAL A 562 17.81 -35.16 26.23
CA VAL A 562 16.42 -34.68 26.46
C VAL A 562 15.38 -35.82 26.31
N LEU A 563 15.79 -37.04 26.65
CA LEU A 563 14.90 -38.21 26.78
C LEU A 563 14.76 -38.70 28.25
N MET A 564 15.15 -37.87 29.22
CA MET A 564 15.00 -38.16 30.66
C MET A 564 14.23 -37.07 31.42
N ASP A 565 14.55 -35.79 31.20
CA ASP A 565 13.99 -34.68 32.00
C ASP A 565 12.49 -34.43 31.79
N SER A 566 11.91 -34.91 30.69
CA SER A 566 10.46 -34.87 30.42
C SER A 566 9.64 -35.65 31.46
N HIS A 567 10.21 -36.68 32.08
CA HIS A 567 9.58 -37.40 33.19
C HIS A 567 9.62 -36.64 34.52
N GLN A 568 10.57 -35.72 34.70
CA GLN A 568 10.79 -35.05 35.98
C GLN A 568 9.81 -33.86 36.17
N TYR A 569 9.52 -33.11 35.11
CA TYR A 569 8.58 -31.97 35.18
C TYR A 569 7.11 -32.37 35.41
N GLN A 570 6.70 -33.59 35.04
CA GLN A 570 5.37 -34.10 35.42
C GLN A 570 5.32 -34.60 36.89
N TYR A 571 6.45 -34.99 37.47
CA TYR A 571 6.49 -35.60 38.81
C TYR A 571 6.43 -34.58 39.96
N GLU A 572 6.89 -33.34 39.77
CA GLU A 572 6.83 -32.31 40.82
C GLU A 572 5.49 -31.57 40.84
N SER A 573 4.82 -31.42 39.70
CA SER A 573 3.45 -30.90 39.60
C SER A 573 2.44 -31.73 40.42
N GLN A 574 2.62 -33.06 40.46
CA GLN A 574 1.77 -33.97 41.22
C GLN A 574 2.19 -34.16 42.69
N ARG A 575 3.26 -33.51 43.18
CA ARG A 575 3.77 -33.68 44.55
C ARG A 575 3.38 -32.58 45.55
N SER A 576 2.66 -31.56 45.08
CA SER A 576 2.03 -30.53 45.93
C SER A 576 0.62 -30.91 46.42
N LEU A 577 0.09 -32.05 45.95
CA LEU A 577 -1.16 -32.67 46.37
C LEU A 577 -0.86 -34.07 46.93
N VAL A 578 -1.57 -34.47 47.99
CA VAL A 578 -1.45 -35.78 48.67
C VAL A 578 -0.13 -36.01 49.46
N THR A 579 0.18 -35.11 50.40
CA THR A 579 0.52 -35.44 51.82
C THR A 579 0.60 -34.10 52.57
N SER A 580 -0.36 -33.73 53.42
CA SER A 580 -0.62 -34.40 54.68
C SER A 580 -2.10 -34.46 55.07
N GLY A 581 -2.56 -35.64 55.49
CA GLY A 581 -3.84 -35.80 56.17
C GLY A 581 -3.64 -36.67 57.42
N GLN A 582 -3.73 -36.08 58.61
CA GLN A 582 -3.84 -36.84 59.86
C GLN A 582 -4.89 -36.24 60.82
N THR A 583 -6.01 -36.96 60.86
CA THR A 583 -6.84 -37.27 62.05
C THR A 583 -7.49 -36.16 62.89
N ARG A 584 -8.84 -36.15 62.83
CA ARG A 584 -9.82 -35.99 63.95
C ARG A 584 -9.88 -34.60 64.63
N SER A 585 -11.00 -34.08 65.14
CA SER A 585 -12.46 -34.36 65.08
C SER A 585 -13.17 -33.10 65.65
N SER A 586 -14.49 -32.84 65.64
CA SER A 586 -15.70 -33.68 65.59
C SER A 586 -16.97 -32.81 65.32
N THR A 587 -18.10 -33.48 65.01
CA THR A 587 -19.51 -33.13 65.37
C THR A 587 -20.24 -31.85 64.85
N CYS A 588 -21.49 -32.11 64.40
CA CYS A 588 -22.72 -31.29 64.49
C CYS A 588 -23.03 -30.15 63.48
N ASN A 589 -23.75 -30.53 62.42
CA ASN A 589 -25.17 -30.24 62.16
C ASN A 589 -25.84 -28.84 62.39
N ASP A 590 -26.72 -28.55 61.41
CA ASP A 590 -28.09 -28.00 61.51
C ASP A 590 -28.40 -26.48 61.62
N SER A 591 -29.00 -25.99 60.52
CA SER A 591 -30.34 -25.36 60.45
C SER A 591 -30.51 -23.82 60.29
N LEU A 592 -31.45 -23.46 59.38
CA LEU A 592 -32.47 -22.37 59.40
C LEU A 592 -32.07 -20.91 59.72
N GLY A 593 -32.73 -19.85 59.20
CA GLY A 593 -33.80 -19.75 58.19
C GLY A 593 -34.70 -18.51 58.38
N ASN A 594 -35.03 -17.78 57.29
CA ASN A 594 -35.97 -16.61 57.22
C ASN A 594 -35.53 -15.33 58.02
N SER A 595 -36.05 -14.10 57.84
CA SER A 595 -37.33 -13.65 57.25
C SER A 595 -37.39 -12.15 56.80
N LEU A 596 -38.05 -11.89 55.66
CA LEU A 596 -38.98 -10.79 55.27
C LEU A 596 -38.84 -9.28 55.70
N ARG A 597 -39.09 -8.39 54.70
CA ARG A 597 -39.89 -7.11 54.72
C ARG A 597 -39.32 -5.85 55.44
N MET A 598 -39.73 -4.58 55.17
CA MET A 598 -40.34 -3.90 53.99
C MET A 598 -40.20 -2.35 54.07
N LEU A 599 -39.84 -1.72 52.93
CA LEU A 599 -40.29 -0.42 52.38
C LEU A 599 -41.25 0.54 53.18
N ARG A 600 -40.83 1.78 53.51
CA ARG A 600 -41.32 3.09 52.91
C ARG A 600 -40.96 4.42 53.65
N VAL A 601 -40.23 5.31 52.93
CA VAL A 601 -40.48 6.75 52.58
C VAL A 601 -41.33 7.69 53.49
N PHE A 602 -40.77 8.84 53.96
CA PHE A 602 -41.18 10.23 53.57
C PHE A 602 -40.26 11.39 54.13
N PHE A 603 -40.71 12.67 54.14
CA PHE A 603 -39.92 13.93 54.00
C PHE A 603 -39.89 14.89 55.22
N LYS A 604 -38.78 15.66 55.36
CA LYS A 604 -38.68 17.08 55.85
C LYS A 604 -39.08 17.41 57.33
N PRO A 605 -38.92 18.67 57.82
CA PRO A 605 -37.78 19.62 57.73
C PRO A 605 -37.46 20.32 59.10
N CYS A 606 -36.49 21.25 59.16
CA CYS A 606 -36.52 22.38 60.14
C CYS A 606 -35.69 23.61 59.69
N ALA A 607 -35.96 24.78 60.30
CA ALA A 607 -35.32 26.10 60.13
C ALA A 607 -35.65 26.99 61.36
N SER A 608 -35.15 28.20 61.63
CA SER A 608 -34.37 29.21 60.85
C SER A 608 -33.33 29.87 61.78
N GLN A 609 -33.07 31.18 62.04
CA GLN A 609 -33.42 32.58 61.63
C GLN A 609 -32.41 33.50 62.42
N LEU A 610 -32.15 34.81 62.25
CA LEU A 610 -32.16 35.86 61.22
C LEU A 610 -31.33 37.06 61.78
N PHE A 611 -30.85 38.03 60.98
CA PHE A 611 -30.84 39.49 61.31
C PHE A 611 -30.37 40.37 60.11
N HIS A 612 -30.74 41.66 60.14
CA HIS A 612 -30.63 42.72 59.09
C HIS A 612 -30.70 44.12 59.78
N PRO A 613 -30.66 45.34 59.14
CA PRO A 613 -30.80 45.71 57.71
C PRO A 613 -29.88 46.85 57.12
N HIS A 614 -30.06 47.08 55.80
CA HIS A 614 -29.88 48.22 54.83
C HIS A 614 -29.85 49.73 55.28
N PRO A 615 -29.78 50.79 54.40
CA PRO A 615 -29.82 50.90 52.89
C PRO A 615 -28.90 51.95 52.14
N HIS A 616 -29.06 52.06 50.79
CA HIS A 616 -28.84 53.23 49.87
C HIS A 616 -27.41 53.60 49.36
N ARG A 617 -27.15 54.20 48.17
CA ARG A 617 -27.96 54.53 46.93
C ARG A 617 -27.08 54.83 45.66
N PHE A 618 -27.57 54.41 44.47
CA PHE A 618 -27.45 55.01 43.09
C PHE A 618 -26.12 55.25 42.30
N VAL A 619 -26.32 55.36 40.96
CA VAL A 619 -25.52 55.95 39.84
C VAL A 619 -24.51 55.08 39.02
N ARG A 620 -24.77 55.05 37.70
CA ARG A 620 -23.85 54.95 36.53
C ARG A 620 -24.07 56.25 35.71
N PRO A 621 -23.13 56.84 34.92
CA PRO A 621 -22.52 56.20 33.74
C PRO A 621 -21.14 56.75 33.20
N PHE A 622 -20.64 56.18 32.08
CA PHE A 622 -19.53 56.64 31.19
C PHE A 622 -18.13 56.95 31.82
N ALA A 623 -17.05 57.22 31.06
CA ALA A 623 -16.37 56.45 30.00
C ALA A 623 -14.98 57.05 29.65
N THR A 624 -14.14 56.31 28.89
CA THR A 624 -12.84 56.76 28.29
C THR A 624 -11.72 57.11 29.31
N VAL A 625 -10.41 57.14 29.00
CA VAL A 625 -9.63 57.13 27.73
C VAL A 625 -8.55 56.01 27.73
N HIS A 626 -8.05 55.62 26.55
CA HIS A 626 -6.92 54.69 26.36
C HIS A 626 -5.54 55.25 26.77
N ASN A 627 -4.58 54.36 27.06
CA ASN A 627 -3.38 54.30 26.22
C ASN A 627 -2.93 52.84 25.99
N ARG A 628 -2.13 52.59 24.95
CA ARG A 628 -1.87 51.25 24.38
C ARG A 628 -0.52 50.66 24.82
N HIS A 629 -0.49 49.35 25.06
CA HIS A 629 0.65 48.47 24.76
C HIS A 629 0.10 47.11 24.31
N THR A 630 0.71 46.50 23.29
CA THR A 630 0.13 45.34 22.56
C THR A 630 1.02 44.10 22.67
N THR A 631 0.47 43.00 23.20
CA THR A 631 1.10 41.66 23.18
C THR A 631 0.20 40.67 22.43
N ARG A 632 0.82 39.85 21.57
CA ARG A 632 0.16 39.15 20.45
C ARG A 632 -0.02 37.65 20.75
N LYS A 633 -1.27 37.16 20.80
CA LYS A 633 -1.54 35.71 20.90
C LYS A 633 -1.15 34.98 19.61
N MET A 634 -0.61 33.78 19.73
CA MET A 634 -0.26 32.88 18.63
C MET A 634 -1.08 31.59 18.72
N GLY A 635 -1.91 31.31 17.72
CA GLY A 635 -2.71 30.08 17.62
C GLY A 635 -2.09 29.05 16.69
N LYS A 636 -2.35 27.76 16.94
CA LYS A 636 -2.00 26.67 16.01
C LYS A 636 -2.98 26.68 14.84
N LYS A 637 -2.48 26.65 13.59
CA LYS A 637 -3.31 26.62 12.38
C LYS A 637 -3.78 25.19 12.07
N LYS A 638 -5.04 25.02 11.63
CA LYS A 638 -5.41 23.89 10.75
C LYS A 638 -4.67 24.04 9.41
N SER A 639 -4.36 22.94 8.73
CA SER A 639 -3.95 23.01 7.32
C SER A 639 -5.12 23.59 6.49
N PRO A 640 -4.90 24.64 5.67
CA PRO A 640 -5.98 25.19 4.85
C PRO A 640 -6.47 24.18 3.82
N SER A 641 -7.78 23.97 3.75
CA SER A 641 -8.40 23.39 2.56
C SER A 641 -8.22 24.37 1.40
N VAL A 642 -7.37 24.01 0.42
CA VAL A 642 -7.13 24.83 -0.77
C VAL A 642 -8.46 25.03 -1.52
N PRO A 643 -8.99 26.26 -1.60
CA PRO A 643 -10.26 26.51 -2.27
C PRO A 643 -10.10 26.25 -3.77
N GLU A 644 -11.19 25.88 -4.44
CA GLU A 644 -11.23 25.66 -5.88
C GLU A 644 -10.71 26.88 -6.68
N THR A 645 -11.04 28.09 -6.21
CA THR A 645 -10.58 29.36 -6.79
C THR A 645 -9.07 29.57 -6.72
N ALA A 646 -8.30 28.71 -6.04
CA ALA A 646 -6.83 28.72 -6.11
C ALA A 646 -6.26 28.07 -7.37
N LEU A 647 -7.06 27.29 -8.12
CA LEU A 647 -6.72 26.83 -9.47
C LEU A 647 -7.00 27.90 -10.54
N LEU A 648 -7.83 28.90 -10.21
CA LEU A 648 -8.07 30.08 -11.07
C LEU A 648 -6.88 31.06 -10.94
N LEU A 649 -5.74 30.66 -11.52
CA LEU A 649 -4.48 31.40 -11.48
C LEU A 649 -4.62 32.86 -11.95
N PRO A 650 -3.83 33.81 -11.41
CA PRO A 650 -3.88 35.20 -11.84
C PRO A 650 -3.51 35.33 -13.32
N ALA A 651 -4.28 36.12 -14.06
CA ALA A 651 -3.94 36.48 -15.44
C ALA A 651 -2.70 37.39 -15.45
N ARG A 652 -1.74 37.11 -16.33
CA ARG A 652 -0.55 37.94 -16.53
C ARG A 652 -0.85 39.08 -17.50
N SER A 653 -0.42 40.29 -17.16
CA SER A 653 -0.80 41.55 -17.84
C SER A 653 -0.52 41.58 -19.34
N GLU A 654 0.57 40.93 -19.77
CA GLU A 654 1.09 40.98 -21.15
C GLU A 654 1.19 39.57 -21.76
N ALA A 655 0.34 38.64 -21.31
CA ALA A 655 0.44 37.23 -21.68
C ALA A 655 0.52 37.00 -23.20
N GLN A 656 1.62 36.37 -23.65
CA GLN A 656 1.63 35.62 -24.90
C GLN A 656 0.85 34.31 -24.72
N SER A 657 0.57 33.62 -25.82
CA SER A 657 -0.09 32.32 -25.75
C SER A 657 0.78 31.24 -25.13
N ILE A 658 0.12 30.24 -24.54
CA ILE A 658 0.71 29.01 -24.00
C ILE A 658 0.38 27.86 -24.94
N VAL A 659 1.36 27.01 -25.25
CA VAL A 659 1.15 25.67 -25.82
C VAL A 659 1.71 24.67 -24.83
N ASP A 660 0.93 23.65 -24.48
CA ASP A 660 1.31 22.58 -23.57
C ASP A 660 1.58 21.30 -24.38
N THR A 661 2.84 20.89 -24.46
CA THR A 661 3.26 19.75 -25.30
C THR A 661 3.16 18.38 -24.62
N HIS A 662 2.77 18.33 -23.34
CA HIS A 662 2.40 17.09 -22.67
C HIS A 662 1.50 17.36 -21.45
N THR A 663 0.25 16.88 -21.53
CA THR A 663 -0.71 16.89 -20.43
C THR A 663 -1.55 15.61 -20.45
N HIS A 664 -2.00 15.10 -19.29
CA HIS A 664 -3.06 14.09 -19.23
C HIS A 664 -4.37 14.76 -18.80
N LEU A 665 -5.13 15.30 -19.76
CA LEU A 665 -6.31 16.10 -19.49
C LEU A 665 -7.41 15.29 -18.80
N ALA A 666 -7.64 14.05 -19.24
CA ALA A 666 -8.62 13.16 -18.61
C ALA A 666 -8.27 12.89 -17.13
N SER A 667 -7.02 12.52 -16.85
CA SER A 667 -6.49 12.28 -15.50
C SER A 667 -6.48 13.56 -14.65
N THR A 668 -6.26 14.73 -15.27
CA THR A 668 -6.32 16.04 -14.61
C THR A 668 -7.74 16.41 -14.20
N PHE A 669 -8.72 16.14 -15.06
CA PHE A 669 -10.13 16.34 -14.73
C PHE A 669 -10.62 15.33 -13.67
N GLU A 670 -10.18 14.07 -13.73
CA GLU A 670 -10.46 13.07 -12.70
C GLU A 670 -9.88 13.48 -11.33
N ALA A 671 -8.62 13.94 -11.29
CA ALA A 671 -8.00 14.49 -10.09
C ALA A 671 -8.74 15.73 -9.54
N TYR A 672 -9.23 16.61 -10.41
CA TYR A 672 -10.07 17.74 -10.04
C TYR A 672 -11.41 17.29 -9.43
N ARG A 673 -12.17 16.40 -10.09
CA ARG A 673 -13.47 15.89 -9.58
C ARG A 673 -13.32 15.10 -8.28
N HIS A 674 -12.24 14.34 -8.12
CA HIS A 674 -11.91 13.65 -6.87
C HIS A 674 -11.63 14.64 -5.73
N LYS A 675 -10.94 15.75 -6.02
CA LYS A 675 -10.60 16.78 -5.03
C LYS A 675 -11.78 17.69 -4.67
N TYR A 676 -12.58 18.06 -5.65
CA TYR A 676 -13.68 19.03 -5.56
C TYR A 676 -14.99 18.36 -5.99
N LYS A 677 -15.54 17.51 -5.10
CA LYS A 677 -16.77 16.75 -5.36
C LYS A 677 -17.96 17.67 -5.70
N ASP A 678 -18.05 18.80 -4.99
CA ASP A 678 -19.03 19.88 -5.20
C ASP A 678 -18.46 21.02 -6.08
N GLY A 679 -17.43 20.75 -6.87
CA GLY A 679 -16.77 21.74 -7.75
C GLY A 679 -17.61 22.15 -8.95
N GLN A 680 -17.35 23.37 -9.46
CA GLN A 680 -18.14 24.07 -10.48
C GLN A 680 -18.19 23.37 -11.85
N TYR A 681 -17.21 22.54 -12.18
CA TYR A 681 -17.09 21.92 -13.50
C TYR A 681 -17.57 20.46 -13.48
N GLU A 682 -18.66 20.18 -14.19
CA GLU A 682 -19.24 18.83 -14.32
C GLU A 682 -18.63 18.02 -15.48
N THR A 683 -18.12 18.70 -16.52
CA THR A 683 -17.46 18.06 -17.67
C THR A 683 -16.04 18.59 -17.88
N VAL A 684 -15.22 17.82 -18.61
CA VAL A 684 -13.87 18.24 -19.05
C VAL A 684 -13.91 19.52 -19.88
N PHE A 685 -14.94 19.70 -20.70
CA PHE A 685 -15.13 20.87 -21.55
C PHE A 685 -15.36 22.13 -20.70
N ASP A 686 -16.19 22.03 -19.66
CA ASP A 686 -16.44 23.13 -18.73
C ASP A 686 -15.22 23.46 -17.88
N PHE A 687 -14.46 22.44 -17.46
CA PHE A 687 -13.18 22.59 -16.78
C PHE A 687 -12.15 23.34 -17.66
N VAL A 688 -11.99 22.93 -18.92
CA VAL A 688 -11.07 23.59 -19.87
C VAL A 688 -11.49 25.04 -20.10
N LYS A 689 -12.76 25.30 -20.44
CA LYS A 689 -13.28 26.65 -20.65
C LYS A 689 -13.05 27.54 -19.43
N GLY A 690 -13.43 27.09 -18.23
CA GLY A 690 -13.36 27.89 -17.01
C GLY A 690 -11.95 28.09 -16.45
N MET A 691 -11.10 27.06 -16.44
CA MET A 691 -9.73 27.17 -15.93
C MET A 691 -8.84 28.01 -16.86
N TYR A 692 -9.04 27.94 -18.17
CA TYR A 692 -8.19 28.59 -19.16
C TYR A 692 -8.75 29.93 -19.68
N GLU A 693 -9.93 30.36 -19.22
CA GLU A 693 -10.52 31.66 -19.53
C GLU A 693 -9.55 32.82 -19.22
N GLY A 694 -9.23 33.63 -20.23
CA GLY A 694 -8.28 34.73 -20.12
C GLY A 694 -6.82 34.31 -19.86
N LYS A 695 -6.47 33.02 -19.84
CA LYS A 695 -5.09 32.53 -19.64
C LYS A 695 -4.31 32.33 -20.94
N LYS A 696 -4.99 32.38 -22.09
CA LYS A 696 -4.42 32.22 -23.44
C LYS A 696 -3.69 30.89 -23.67
N VAL A 697 -4.24 29.77 -23.19
CA VAL A 697 -3.83 28.46 -23.68
C VAL A 697 -4.34 28.33 -25.12
N GLU A 698 -3.43 28.25 -26.09
CA GLU A 698 -3.68 28.24 -27.54
C GLU A 698 -3.84 26.80 -28.06
N ALA A 699 -2.99 25.88 -27.59
CA ALA A 699 -3.09 24.47 -27.90
C ALA A 699 -2.61 23.58 -26.73
N ILE A 700 -3.11 22.35 -26.68
CA ILE A 700 -2.59 21.29 -25.81
C ILE A 700 -2.38 19.99 -26.61
N VAL A 701 -1.39 19.20 -26.18
CA VAL A 701 -1.19 17.81 -26.60
C VAL A 701 -1.55 16.90 -25.44
N ASP A 702 -2.74 16.31 -25.51
CA ASP A 702 -3.23 15.34 -24.52
C ASP A 702 -2.60 13.96 -24.77
N VAL A 703 -2.26 13.24 -23.69
CA VAL A 703 -1.43 12.03 -23.78
C VAL A 703 -2.18 10.79 -23.33
N TRP A 704 -2.38 9.88 -24.28
CA TRP A 704 -3.11 8.63 -24.09
C TRP A 704 -2.14 7.45 -24.20
N CYS A 705 -1.69 6.96 -23.04
CA CYS A 705 -0.60 5.99 -22.93
C CYS A 705 -0.91 4.79 -22.01
N GLU A 706 -2.18 4.58 -21.66
CA GLU A 706 -2.67 3.42 -20.89
C GLU A 706 -3.14 2.29 -21.82
N ALA A 707 -2.96 1.04 -21.38
CA ALA A 707 -3.46 -0.16 -22.06
C ALA A 707 -4.44 -0.94 -21.15
N PRO A 708 -5.58 -1.43 -21.65
CA PRO A 708 -6.12 -1.26 -23.01
C PRO A 708 -6.57 0.18 -23.30
N VAL A 709 -6.70 0.55 -24.57
CA VAL A 709 -6.92 1.95 -24.95
C VAL A 709 -8.33 2.41 -24.58
N ARG A 710 -8.45 3.31 -23.59
CA ARG A 710 -9.75 3.89 -23.18
C ARG A 710 -10.39 4.62 -24.37
N SER A 711 -11.60 4.24 -24.79
CA SER A 711 -12.31 4.85 -25.93
C SER A 711 -12.62 6.35 -25.79
N LEU A 712 -12.44 6.94 -24.60
CA LEU A 712 -12.67 8.35 -24.29
C LEU A 712 -11.79 9.31 -25.12
N TRP A 713 -10.59 8.89 -25.56
CA TRP A 713 -9.75 9.72 -26.45
C TRP A 713 -10.51 10.16 -27.70
N LYS A 714 -11.39 9.29 -28.21
CA LYS A 714 -12.14 9.53 -29.44
C LYS A 714 -13.24 10.55 -29.23
N GLU A 715 -13.91 10.57 -28.08
CA GLU A 715 -14.89 11.61 -27.77
C GLU A 715 -14.22 13.00 -27.77
N PHE A 716 -13.06 13.12 -27.12
CA PHE A 716 -12.32 14.37 -27.08
C PHE A 716 -11.82 14.76 -28.48
N ALA A 717 -11.23 13.82 -29.22
CA ALA A 717 -10.66 14.06 -30.55
C ALA A 717 -11.72 14.38 -31.62
N ASP A 718 -12.82 13.63 -31.69
CA ASP A 718 -13.94 13.90 -32.61
C ASP A 718 -14.56 15.28 -32.28
N SER A 719 -14.65 15.64 -31.00
CA SER A 719 -15.14 16.95 -30.55
C SER A 719 -14.22 18.15 -30.86
N ALA A 720 -13.03 17.92 -31.41
CA ALA A 720 -12.09 18.96 -31.82
C ALA A 720 -12.00 19.12 -33.35
N LEU A 721 -12.80 18.39 -34.13
CA LEU A 721 -12.76 18.40 -35.60
C LEU A 721 -13.26 19.72 -36.20
N SER A 722 -14.49 20.15 -35.89
CA SER A 722 -15.05 21.40 -36.43
C SER A 722 -14.55 22.64 -35.67
N GLU A 723 -14.49 23.79 -36.35
CA GLU A 723 -14.07 25.05 -35.72
C GLU A 723 -15.15 25.56 -34.74
N GLU A 724 -16.41 25.24 -35.05
CA GLU A 724 -17.61 25.48 -34.25
C GLU A 724 -17.56 24.71 -32.93
N ASP A 725 -17.27 23.41 -32.97
CA ASP A 725 -17.11 22.57 -31.77
C ASP A 725 -15.94 23.04 -30.91
N ARG A 726 -14.81 23.46 -31.52
CA ARG A 726 -13.69 24.02 -30.75
C ARG A 726 -14.04 25.32 -30.05
N LYS A 727 -14.76 26.23 -30.71
CA LYS A 727 -15.28 27.44 -30.06
C LYS A 727 -16.29 27.12 -28.95
N MET A 728 -17.19 26.17 -29.17
CA MET A 728 -18.30 25.86 -28.25
C MET A 728 -17.89 24.99 -27.03
N LYS A 729 -17.10 23.95 -27.25
CA LYS A 729 -16.71 22.96 -26.23
C LYS A 729 -15.35 23.29 -25.62
N TRP A 730 -14.37 23.63 -26.47
CA TRP A 730 -12.98 23.86 -26.07
C TRP A 730 -12.64 25.34 -25.80
N GLY A 731 -13.60 26.25 -25.93
CA GLY A 731 -13.40 27.69 -25.71
C GLY A 731 -12.47 28.37 -26.73
N GLY A 732 -12.23 27.72 -27.87
CA GLY A 732 -11.26 28.16 -28.88
C GLY A 732 -9.85 27.54 -28.74
N LEU A 733 -9.64 26.65 -27.76
CA LEU A 733 -8.40 25.86 -27.64
C LEU A 733 -8.28 24.85 -28.79
N GLU A 734 -7.10 24.74 -29.40
CA GLU A 734 -6.78 23.66 -30.33
C GLU A 734 -6.35 22.40 -29.54
N TYR A 735 -7.26 21.45 -29.40
CA TYR A 735 -6.98 20.13 -28.83
C TYR A 735 -6.29 19.22 -29.85
N TRP A 736 -5.14 18.69 -29.47
CA TRP A 736 -4.38 17.65 -30.16
C TRP A 736 -4.08 16.52 -29.18
N PHE A 737 -3.69 15.35 -29.69
CA PHE A 737 -3.27 14.25 -28.82
C PHE A 737 -2.14 13.40 -29.41
N VAL A 738 -1.43 12.70 -28.53
CA VAL A 738 -0.56 11.57 -28.88
C VAL A 738 -1.11 10.28 -28.28
N MET A 739 -0.81 9.15 -28.93
CA MET A 739 -1.26 7.82 -28.51
C MET A 739 -0.09 6.83 -28.49
N GLY A 740 -0.02 5.96 -27.49
CA GLY A 740 1.02 4.95 -27.32
C GLY A 740 0.77 4.05 -26.10
N VAL A 741 1.81 3.42 -25.58
CA VAL A 741 1.80 2.73 -24.27
C VAL A 741 3.07 3.07 -23.49
N HIS A 742 2.85 3.66 -22.31
CA HIS A 742 3.88 4.07 -21.33
C HIS A 742 4.67 2.82 -20.86
N PRO A 743 6.00 2.90 -20.61
CA PRO A 743 6.81 1.80 -20.10
C PRO A 743 6.19 0.98 -18.96
N HIS A 744 5.53 1.62 -17.98
CA HIS A 744 4.84 0.94 -16.88
C HIS A 744 3.83 -0.12 -17.34
N GLU A 745 3.16 0.12 -18.48
CA GLU A 745 2.10 -0.71 -19.04
C GLU A 745 2.54 -1.55 -20.24
N SER A 746 3.85 -1.62 -20.53
CA SER A 746 4.39 -2.44 -21.64
C SER A 746 4.00 -3.92 -21.57
N LYS A 747 3.85 -4.49 -20.36
CA LYS A 747 3.31 -5.85 -20.13
C LYS A 747 1.91 -6.09 -20.72
N ASN A 748 1.14 -5.03 -20.96
CA ASN A 748 -0.23 -5.05 -21.48
C ASN A 748 -0.29 -4.69 -22.99
N TYR A 749 0.86 -4.53 -23.66
CA TYR A 749 0.93 -4.25 -25.10
C TYR A 749 0.68 -5.53 -25.92
N THR A 750 -0.55 -5.72 -26.38
CA THR A 750 -0.95 -6.82 -27.27
C THR A 750 -1.07 -6.35 -28.72
N ASP A 751 -1.17 -7.30 -29.66
CA ASP A 751 -1.44 -6.99 -31.07
C ASP A 751 -2.77 -6.24 -31.27
N ASP A 752 -3.78 -6.51 -30.42
CA ASP A 752 -5.07 -5.78 -30.42
C ASP A 752 -4.88 -4.33 -29.98
N VAL A 753 -4.13 -4.08 -28.90
CA VAL A 753 -3.79 -2.73 -28.42
C VAL A 753 -2.97 -1.97 -29.48
N GLU A 754 -2.07 -2.65 -30.20
CA GLU A 754 -1.39 -2.04 -31.35
C GLU A 754 -2.37 -1.67 -32.47
N GLN A 755 -3.39 -2.48 -32.78
CA GLN A 755 -4.42 -2.09 -33.76
C GLN A 755 -5.26 -0.91 -33.29
N GLU A 756 -5.60 -0.81 -31.99
CA GLU A 756 -6.31 0.35 -31.42
C GLU A 756 -5.48 1.64 -31.58
N ILE A 757 -4.17 1.58 -31.32
CA ILE A 757 -3.25 2.72 -31.52
C ILE A 757 -3.11 3.04 -33.02
N LEU A 758 -2.98 2.05 -33.89
CA LEU A 758 -2.89 2.24 -35.34
C LEU A 758 -4.18 2.81 -35.96
N GLU A 759 -5.35 2.57 -35.35
CA GLU A 759 -6.60 3.26 -35.69
C GLU A 759 -6.56 4.72 -35.22
N ALA A 760 -6.15 4.98 -33.97
CA ALA A 760 -6.00 6.34 -33.45
C ALA A 760 -5.02 7.21 -34.26
N MET A 761 -3.92 6.63 -34.76
CA MET A 761 -2.94 7.31 -35.63
C MET A 761 -3.53 7.88 -36.92
N LYS A 762 -4.68 7.36 -37.40
CA LYS A 762 -5.38 7.84 -38.59
C LYS A 762 -6.21 9.11 -38.32
N HIS A 763 -6.53 9.38 -37.06
CA HIS A 763 -7.34 10.55 -36.70
C HIS A 763 -6.53 11.84 -36.93
N PRO A 764 -7.10 12.88 -37.58
CA PRO A 764 -6.35 14.10 -37.94
C PRO A 764 -5.87 14.92 -36.73
N ARG A 765 -6.39 14.66 -35.53
CA ARG A 765 -5.89 15.25 -34.27
C ARG A 765 -4.77 14.46 -33.56
N CYS A 766 -4.38 13.29 -34.08
CA CYS A 766 -3.30 12.49 -33.52
C CYS A 766 -1.94 12.97 -34.09
N VAL A 767 -1.22 13.82 -33.37
CA VAL A 767 -0.03 14.54 -33.86
C VAL A 767 1.30 13.79 -33.70
N GLY A 768 1.31 12.67 -32.99
CA GLY A 768 2.53 11.89 -32.72
C GLY A 768 2.25 10.57 -31.99
N TRP A 769 3.29 9.76 -31.84
CA TRP A 769 3.25 8.50 -31.11
C TRP A 769 3.88 8.69 -29.72
N GLY A 770 3.12 8.37 -28.67
CA GLY A 770 3.56 8.50 -27.29
C GLY A 770 2.42 8.66 -26.29
N GLU A 771 2.69 8.62 -24.99
CA GLU A 771 4.02 8.37 -24.40
C GLU A 771 4.48 6.91 -24.58
N ILE A 772 5.76 6.73 -24.88
CA ILE A 772 6.47 5.44 -24.96
C ILE A 772 7.87 5.56 -24.37
N GLY A 773 8.57 4.47 -24.05
CA GLY A 773 9.95 4.55 -23.57
C GLY A 773 10.33 3.50 -22.54
N LEU A 774 11.20 3.90 -21.60
CA LEU A 774 11.75 3.05 -20.53
C LEU A 774 11.67 3.76 -19.17
N ASP A 775 11.12 3.09 -18.13
CA ASP A 775 11.24 3.53 -16.73
C ASP A 775 11.83 2.40 -15.88
N TYR A 776 13.06 2.62 -15.42
CA TYR A 776 13.82 1.68 -14.60
C TYR A 776 13.81 2.04 -13.10
N HIS A 777 13.15 3.14 -12.71
CA HIS A 777 13.00 3.57 -11.32
C HIS A 777 11.81 2.87 -10.63
N TYR A 778 10.68 2.75 -11.33
CA TYR A 778 9.49 2.09 -10.83
C TYR A 778 9.35 0.64 -11.31
N ASP A 779 9.92 0.31 -12.48
CA ASP A 779 10.09 -1.06 -13.01
C ASP A 779 8.77 -1.88 -13.04
N LEU A 780 7.65 -1.23 -13.37
CA LEU A 780 6.28 -1.80 -13.30
C LEU A 780 5.93 -2.76 -14.45
N SER A 781 6.83 -2.93 -15.42
CA SER A 781 6.84 -3.96 -16.47
C SER A 781 8.27 -4.47 -16.64
N PRO A 782 8.51 -5.76 -16.97
CA PRO A 782 9.85 -6.31 -17.13
C PRO A 782 10.69 -5.55 -18.17
N ARG A 783 11.99 -5.34 -17.91
CA ARG A 783 12.85 -4.45 -18.72
C ARG A 783 13.10 -4.95 -20.15
N ASP A 784 13.10 -6.25 -20.36
CA ASP A 784 13.09 -6.92 -21.66
C ASP A 784 11.78 -6.65 -22.43
N VAL A 785 10.63 -6.75 -21.77
CA VAL A 785 9.32 -6.39 -22.34
C VAL A 785 9.25 -4.89 -22.65
N GLN A 786 9.66 -4.01 -21.73
CA GLN A 786 9.73 -2.56 -21.98
C GLN A 786 10.57 -2.25 -23.22
N ARG A 787 11.77 -2.83 -23.35
CA ARG A 787 12.65 -2.62 -24.51
C ARG A 787 12.07 -3.18 -25.81
N THR A 788 11.38 -4.32 -25.76
CA THR A 788 10.72 -4.93 -26.92
C THR A 788 9.55 -4.08 -27.40
N VAL A 789 8.70 -3.64 -26.48
CA VAL A 789 7.53 -2.80 -26.75
C VAL A 789 7.93 -1.39 -27.19
N PHE A 790 8.97 -0.80 -26.58
CA PHE A 790 9.53 0.47 -27.02
C PHE A 790 10.08 0.37 -28.46
N THR A 791 10.88 -0.66 -28.75
CA THR A 791 11.41 -0.92 -30.11
C THR A 791 10.27 -1.07 -31.13
N ARG A 792 9.26 -1.88 -30.81
CA ARG A 792 8.09 -2.11 -31.68
C ARG A 792 7.31 -0.81 -31.96
N GLN A 793 7.03 -0.02 -30.93
CA GLN A 793 6.33 1.26 -31.08
C GLN A 793 7.14 2.29 -31.88
N LEU A 794 8.47 2.36 -31.68
CA LEU A 794 9.36 3.19 -32.49
C LEU A 794 9.31 2.79 -33.99
N GLU A 795 9.36 1.50 -34.30
CA GLU A 795 9.28 1.00 -35.69
C GLU A 795 7.95 1.33 -36.38
N HIS A 796 6.84 1.43 -35.64
CA HIS A 796 5.55 1.85 -36.19
C HIS A 796 5.47 3.37 -36.36
N ALA A 797 5.91 4.14 -35.37
CA ALA A 797 5.92 5.60 -35.43
C ALA A 797 6.83 6.15 -36.56
N VAL A 798 8.05 5.63 -36.69
CA VAL A 798 8.99 5.97 -37.79
C VAL A 798 8.37 5.63 -39.15
N ARG A 799 7.75 4.46 -39.29
CA ARG A 799 7.09 4.00 -40.53
C ARG A 799 5.89 4.86 -40.94
N LEU A 800 5.21 5.48 -39.97
CA LEU A 800 4.09 6.40 -40.18
C LEU A 800 4.53 7.88 -40.26
N GLY A 801 5.82 8.18 -40.10
CA GLY A 801 6.33 9.57 -40.02
C GLY A 801 5.81 10.35 -38.81
N LYS A 802 5.34 9.67 -37.76
CA LYS A 802 4.77 10.30 -36.57
C LYS A 802 5.88 10.76 -35.61
N PRO A 803 5.88 12.04 -35.19
CA PRO A 803 6.76 12.54 -34.12
C PRO A 803 6.70 11.69 -32.85
N LEU A 804 7.83 11.53 -32.15
CA LEU A 804 7.98 10.65 -30.99
C LEU A 804 7.91 11.43 -29.67
N THR A 805 7.02 11.03 -28.74
CA THR A 805 7.03 11.51 -27.34
C THR A 805 7.55 10.40 -26.44
N ILE A 806 8.73 10.60 -25.85
CA ILE A 806 9.52 9.56 -25.21
C ILE A 806 9.75 9.86 -23.74
N HIS A 807 9.38 8.93 -22.86
CA HIS A 807 9.78 8.93 -21.45
C HIS A 807 11.05 8.11 -21.23
N THR A 808 11.95 8.64 -20.41
CA THR A 808 13.16 7.96 -19.95
C THR A 808 13.39 8.34 -18.50
N ARG A 809 13.72 7.35 -17.67
CA ARG A 809 14.12 7.55 -16.27
C ARG A 809 15.03 6.44 -15.81
N GLU A 810 16.25 6.80 -15.40
CA GLU A 810 17.30 5.88 -14.95
C GLU A 810 17.65 4.80 -16.01
N ALA A 811 17.46 5.14 -17.29
CA ALA A 811 17.53 4.22 -18.43
C ALA A 811 18.47 4.70 -19.57
N ASP A 812 19.23 5.79 -19.35
CA ASP A 812 20.02 6.56 -20.33
C ASP A 812 20.67 5.68 -21.42
N ALA A 813 21.41 4.65 -21.02
CA ALA A 813 22.20 3.81 -21.92
C ALA A 813 21.35 2.93 -22.85
N ASP A 814 20.24 2.37 -22.39
CA ASP A 814 19.36 1.56 -23.23
C ASP A 814 18.42 2.44 -24.08
N THR A 815 17.97 3.59 -23.55
CA THR A 815 17.25 4.61 -24.32
C THR A 815 18.11 5.13 -25.48
N GLU A 816 19.35 5.56 -25.20
CA GLU A 816 20.29 6.06 -26.20
C GLU A 816 20.60 5.01 -27.28
N ARG A 817 20.86 3.76 -26.86
CA ARG A 817 21.18 2.65 -27.75
C ARG A 817 20.01 2.29 -28.68
N ILE A 818 18.80 2.15 -28.14
CA ILE A 818 17.61 1.78 -28.93
C ILE A 818 17.25 2.89 -29.91
N LEU A 819 17.28 4.16 -29.49
CA LEU A 819 16.99 5.27 -30.41
C LEU A 819 18.00 5.35 -31.55
N LYS A 820 19.31 5.24 -31.26
CA LYS A 820 20.37 5.27 -32.29
C LYS A 820 20.38 4.02 -33.19
N GLN A 821 19.65 2.95 -32.81
CA GLN A 821 19.48 1.73 -33.59
C GLN A 821 18.23 1.75 -34.49
N VAL A 822 17.12 2.33 -34.02
CA VAL A 822 15.80 2.23 -34.67
C VAL A 822 15.38 3.52 -35.37
N VAL A 823 15.75 4.69 -34.85
CA VAL A 823 15.18 5.98 -35.25
C VAL A 823 16.14 6.73 -36.20
N PRO A 824 15.67 7.18 -37.38
CA PRO A 824 16.45 8.04 -38.27
C PRO A 824 16.84 9.35 -37.57
N LYS A 825 18.06 9.85 -37.81
CA LYS A 825 18.58 11.07 -37.14
C LYS A 825 17.66 12.28 -37.25
N ASP A 826 17.06 12.47 -38.41
CA ASP A 826 16.22 13.63 -38.71
C ASP A 826 14.75 13.44 -38.28
N HIS A 827 14.40 12.33 -37.63
CA HIS A 827 13.05 12.08 -37.12
C HIS A 827 12.75 12.99 -35.92
N PRO A 828 11.57 13.62 -35.82
CA PRO A 828 11.22 14.48 -34.68
C PRO A 828 11.09 13.68 -33.38
N ILE A 829 11.82 14.09 -32.34
CA ILE A 829 11.83 13.46 -31.01
C ILE A 829 11.60 14.52 -29.93
N HIS A 830 10.70 14.21 -29.00
CA HIS A 830 10.51 14.93 -27.75
C HIS A 830 10.84 13.97 -26.60
N ILE A 831 11.87 14.31 -25.80
CA ILE A 831 12.16 13.61 -24.55
C ILE A 831 11.38 14.29 -23.42
N HIS A 832 10.28 13.68 -22.99
CA HIS A 832 9.34 14.20 -22.02
C HIS A 832 9.92 14.25 -20.59
N CYS A 833 9.50 15.25 -19.79
CA CYS A 833 9.76 15.38 -18.35
C CYS A 833 11.23 15.13 -17.96
N PHE A 834 12.14 15.70 -18.77
CA PHE A 834 13.54 15.32 -18.76
C PHE A 834 14.20 15.60 -17.41
N THR A 835 14.67 14.54 -16.75
CA THR A 835 15.26 14.58 -15.40
C THR A 835 16.57 13.76 -15.26
N ASP A 836 16.95 13.01 -16.29
CA ASP A 836 18.21 12.25 -16.37
C ASP A 836 19.44 13.20 -16.58
N THR A 837 20.63 12.68 -16.89
CA THR A 837 21.90 13.44 -16.82
C THR A 837 22.08 14.53 -17.91
N PRO A 838 22.66 15.72 -17.62
CA PRO A 838 22.95 16.74 -18.64
C PRO A 838 23.79 16.20 -19.80
N GLU A 839 24.76 15.33 -19.50
CA GLU A 839 25.61 14.66 -20.48
C GLU A 839 24.81 13.74 -21.40
N PHE A 840 23.71 13.14 -20.93
CA PHE A 840 22.80 12.34 -21.76
C PHE A 840 21.92 13.21 -22.64
N ALA A 841 21.39 14.33 -22.12
CA ALA A 841 20.72 15.32 -22.95
C ALA A 841 21.63 15.80 -24.10
N GLN A 842 22.89 16.13 -23.80
CA GLN A 842 23.86 16.56 -24.81
C GLN A 842 24.14 15.45 -25.85
N ARG A 843 24.41 14.21 -25.44
CA ARG A 843 24.66 13.07 -26.36
C ARG A 843 23.45 12.70 -27.25
N LEU A 844 22.24 13.05 -26.84
CA LEU A 844 21.03 12.95 -27.66
C LEU A 844 20.89 14.14 -28.61
N LEU A 845 21.00 15.36 -28.09
CA LEU A 845 20.92 16.62 -28.84
C LEU A 845 21.99 16.73 -29.95
N ASP A 846 23.18 16.19 -29.74
CA ASP A 846 24.27 16.13 -30.73
C ASP A 846 24.01 15.10 -31.85
N HIS A 847 23.24 14.05 -31.56
CA HIS A 847 23.00 12.96 -32.51
C HIS A 847 21.73 13.18 -33.36
N PHE A 848 20.70 13.75 -32.75
CA PHE A 848 19.39 13.97 -33.35
C PHE A 848 19.15 15.49 -33.49
N PRO A 849 19.31 16.09 -34.69
CA PRO A 849 19.06 17.52 -34.88
C PRO A 849 17.63 17.94 -34.49
N ASN A 850 16.64 17.12 -34.82
CA ASN A 850 15.21 17.38 -34.58
C ASN A 850 14.72 16.85 -33.21
N LEU A 851 15.62 16.73 -32.23
CA LEU A 851 15.29 16.37 -30.86
C LEU A 851 15.10 17.61 -29.97
N TYR A 852 14.05 17.57 -29.14
CA TYR A 852 13.67 18.59 -28.18
C TYR A 852 13.54 18.00 -26.78
N ILE A 853 13.92 18.78 -25.77
CA ILE A 853 13.84 18.42 -24.35
C ILE A 853 12.56 19.00 -23.74
N GLY A 854 11.75 18.15 -23.13
CA GLY A 854 10.53 18.53 -22.41
C GLY A 854 10.84 19.10 -21.03
N ILE A 855 10.33 20.31 -20.77
CA ILE A 855 10.57 21.04 -19.52
C ILE A 855 9.24 21.24 -18.78
N THR A 856 9.04 20.42 -17.75
CA THR A 856 7.92 20.50 -16.80
C THR A 856 8.23 21.40 -15.60
N GLY A 857 7.25 21.63 -14.72
CA GLY A 857 7.42 22.35 -13.45
C GLY A 857 8.48 21.74 -12.50
N VAL A 858 8.93 20.49 -12.73
CA VAL A 858 9.98 19.81 -11.96
C VAL A 858 11.33 20.55 -12.05
N ILE A 859 11.60 21.32 -13.12
CA ILE A 859 12.83 22.13 -13.22
C ILE A 859 12.98 23.11 -12.03
N THR A 860 11.87 23.55 -11.44
CA THR A 860 11.85 24.48 -10.30
C THR A 860 12.21 23.83 -8.97
N TYR A 861 12.20 22.49 -8.89
CA TYR A 861 12.34 21.77 -7.61
C TYR A 861 13.80 21.75 -7.16
N SER A 862 14.05 22.04 -5.87
CA SER A 862 15.39 22.09 -5.29
C SER A 862 16.17 20.76 -5.31
N THR A 863 15.52 19.65 -5.66
CA THR A 863 16.13 18.33 -5.86
C THR A 863 16.53 18.05 -7.31
N ASN A 864 16.04 18.83 -8.28
CA ASN A 864 16.29 18.63 -9.71
C ASN A 864 17.32 19.64 -10.24
N LEU A 865 18.60 19.32 -10.06
CA LEU A 865 19.69 20.15 -10.58
C LEU A 865 20.00 19.83 -12.05
N ASN A 866 19.71 18.61 -12.51
CA ASN A 866 20.07 18.13 -13.85
C ASN A 866 19.36 18.90 -14.96
N THR A 867 18.03 19.02 -14.93
CA THR A 867 17.28 19.73 -15.98
C THR A 867 17.71 21.20 -16.07
N ALA A 868 17.99 21.83 -14.93
CA ALA A 868 18.46 23.21 -14.86
C ALA A 868 19.90 23.39 -15.41
N GLU A 869 20.75 22.38 -15.30
CA GLU A 869 22.08 22.36 -15.93
C GLU A 869 22.01 22.06 -17.43
N ALA A 870 21.18 21.10 -17.87
CA ALA A 870 20.96 20.83 -19.29
C ALA A 870 20.43 22.07 -20.06
N VAL A 871 19.48 22.81 -19.47
CA VAL A 871 19.00 24.10 -20.01
C VAL A 871 20.12 25.16 -20.06
N ARG A 872 20.99 25.21 -19.04
CA ARG A 872 22.14 26.12 -19.00
C ARG A 872 23.16 25.81 -20.10
N GLN A 873 23.43 24.52 -20.35
CA GLN A 873 24.36 24.07 -21.39
C GLN A 873 23.84 24.33 -22.81
N MET A 874 22.53 24.24 -23.05
CA MET A 874 21.92 24.61 -24.33
C MET A 874 22.05 26.11 -24.66
N GLY A 875 21.98 26.98 -23.66
CA GLY A 875 22.06 28.43 -23.81
C GLY A 875 20.88 29.08 -24.56
N PRO A 876 20.72 30.41 -24.49
CA PRO A 876 19.53 31.10 -25.00
C PRO A 876 19.42 31.12 -26.53
N HIS A 877 20.52 30.98 -27.26
CA HIS A 877 20.55 31.04 -28.74
C HIS A 877 20.30 29.69 -29.42
N SER A 878 20.37 28.58 -28.69
CA SER A 878 20.34 27.20 -29.20
C SER A 878 19.34 26.30 -28.44
N LEU A 879 18.38 26.94 -27.77
CA LEU A 879 17.43 26.34 -26.84
C LEU A 879 16.41 25.39 -27.53
N ARG A 880 16.77 24.11 -27.64
CA ARG A 880 15.89 23.04 -28.16
C ARG A 880 15.02 22.44 -27.05
N ILE A 881 14.15 23.25 -26.47
CA ILE A 881 13.15 22.81 -25.48
C ILE A 881 11.73 22.90 -26.03
N VAL A 882 10.83 22.10 -25.46
CA VAL A 882 9.38 22.32 -25.49
C VAL A 882 8.85 22.48 -24.07
N LEU A 883 7.65 23.06 -23.94
CA LEU A 883 7.06 23.46 -22.66
C LEU A 883 5.82 22.65 -22.37
N GLU A 884 5.71 22.18 -21.13
CA GLU A 884 4.74 21.14 -20.77
C GLU A 884 4.39 21.19 -19.28
N THR A 885 3.27 20.55 -18.90
CA THR A 885 2.85 20.50 -17.49
C THR A 885 2.96 19.15 -16.81
N ASP A 886 2.97 18.03 -17.55
CA ASP A 886 2.85 16.69 -16.96
C ASP A 886 1.74 16.68 -15.89
N ALA A 887 0.58 17.22 -16.29
CA ALA A 887 -0.58 17.38 -15.42
C ALA A 887 -1.36 16.07 -15.33
N PRO A 888 -1.83 15.68 -14.14
CA PRO A 888 -1.98 16.50 -12.93
C PRO A 888 -0.76 16.64 -12.01
N TYR A 889 0.42 16.10 -12.33
CA TYR A 889 1.47 15.84 -11.36
C TYR A 889 2.41 17.03 -11.06
N MET A 890 2.95 17.71 -12.07
CA MET A 890 4.17 18.53 -11.89
C MET A 890 3.94 20.03 -11.65
N VAL A 891 3.28 20.38 -10.54
CA VAL A 891 3.01 21.78 -10.13
C VAL A 891 4.32 22.58 -9.90
N PRO A 892 4.62 23.67 -10.66
CA PRO A 892 5.83 24.47 -10.48
C PRO A 892 5.94 25.06 -9.07
N SER A 893 7.08 24.85 -8.40
CA SER A 893 7.25 25.24 -6.98
C SER A 893 7.42 26.74 -6.74
N ASN A 894 7.72 27.53 -7.78
CA ASN A 894 7.70 28.99 -7.72
C ASN A 894 6.27 29.58 -7.81
N ILE A 895 5.24 28.81 -8.19
CA ILE A 895 3.85 29.29 -8.31
C ILE A 895 3.31 29.87 -6.99
N TYR A 896 3.76 29.32 -5.86
CA TYR A 896 3.35 29.74 -4.52
C TYR A 896 3.79 31.18 -4.17
N SER A 897 4.75 31.76 -4.90
CA SER A 897 5.08 33.20 -4.78
C SER A 897 3.94 34.09 -5.29
N SER A 898 3.23 33.66 -6.34
CA SER A 898 2.08 34.37 -6.93
C SER A 898 0.75 34.04 -6.26
N LEU A 899 0.74 33.06 -5.34
CA LEU A 899 -0.45 32.60 -4.61
C LEU A 899 -0.28 32.77 -3.08
N PRO A 900 -0.08 34.01 -2.57
CA PRO A 900 0.19 34.26 -1.14
C PRO A 900 -0.94 33.83 -0.19
N SER A 901 -2.15 33.62 -0.71
CA SER A 901 -3.29 33.02 -0.01
C SER A 901 -3.03 31.57 0.43
N LEU A 902 -2.11 30.84 -0.22
CA LEU A 902 -1.81 29.43 0.03
C LEU A 902 -0.67 29.20 1.04
N SER A 903 -0.42 30.15 1.96
CA SER A 903 0.68 30.10 2.92
C SER A 903 0.71 28.80 3.77
N GLY A 904 1.50 27.82 3.31
CA GLY A 904 1.67 26.49 3.91
C GLY A 904 0.84 25.34 3.31
N ALA A 905 0.10 25.57 2.22
CA ALA A 905 -0.69 24.56 1.51
C ALA A 905 -0.18 24.35 0.08
N ARG A 906 -0.26 23.12 -0.44
CA ARG A 906 0.08 22.78 -1.84
C ARG A 906 -1.17 22.69 -2.70
N LEU A 907 -1.08 23.12 -3.96
CA LEU A 907 -2.13 22.89 -4.95
C LEU A 907 -2.34 21.37 -5.13
N PRO A 908 -3.58 20.92 -5.40
CA PRO A 908 -3.91 19.50 -5.49
C PRO A 908 -3.55 18.84 -6.83
N LEU A 909 -3.33 19.64 -7.88
CA LEU A 909 -3.05 19.21 -9.25
C LEU A 909 -2.35 20.33 -10.04
N SER A 910 -1.61 19.94 -11.07
CA SER A 910 -1.08 20.80 -12.15
C SER A 910 -2.10 20.95 -13.28
N HIS A 911 -1.96 21.95 -14.15
CA HIS A 911 -2.75 22.14 -15.38
C HIS A 911 -2.09 23.14 -16.34
N SER A 912 -2.41 23.12 -17.63
CA SER A 912 -1.68 23.81 -18.73
C SER A 912 -1.38 25.29 -18.50
N ALA A 913 -2.30 26.04 -17.89
CA ALA A 913 -2.09 27.45 -17.52
C ALA A 913 -0.94 27.70 -16.50
N MET A 914 -0.27 26.67 -15.98
CA MET A 914 0.92 26.79 -15.10
C MET A 914 2.25 27.00 -15.85
N ILE A 915 2.32 26.76 -17.16
CA ILE A 915 3.57 26.90 -17.95
C ILE A 915 4.31 28.24 -17.77
N PRO A 916 3.65 29.41 -17.64
CA PRO A 916 4.34 30.69 -17.42
C PRO A 916 5.26 30.73 -16.19
N TRP A 917 5.02 29.89 -15.17
CA TRP A 917 5.91 29.77 -14.01
C TRP A 917 7.14 28.89 -14.30
N THR A 918 7.00 27.89 -15.18
CA THR A 918 8.13 27.13 -15.72
C THR A 918 9.02 28.03 -16.59
N THR A 919 8.44 28.89 -17.43
CA THR A 919 9.22 29.78 -18.32
C THR A 919 9.95 30.90 -17.59
N ASP A 920 9.40 31.42 -16.49
CA ASP A 920 10.11 32.36 -15.62
C ASP A 920 11.41 31.73 -15.09
N PHE A 921 11.33 30.49 -14.61
CA PHE A 921 12.49 29.78 -14.03
C PHE A 921 13.54 29.41 -15.09
N VAL A 922 13.10 29.05 -16.31
CA VAL A 922 14.01 28.85 -17.45
C VAL A 922 14.70 30.16 -17.84
N SER A 923 13.97 31.28 -17.85
CA SER A 923 14.54 32.64 -18.03
C SER A 923 15.61 32.94 -16.95
N ASP A 924 15.30 32.70 -15.68
CA ASP A 924 16.25 32.90 -14.56
C ASP A 924 17.51 32.00 -14.67
N ILE A 925 17.38 30.78 -15.22
CA ILE A 925 18.52 29.90 -15.51
C ILE A 925 19.39 30.47 -16.63
N LEU A 926 18.77 30.89 -17.75
CA LEU A 926 19.46 31.30 -18.97
C LEU A 926 20.15 32.67 -18.85
N ASN A 927 19.61 33.57 -18.04
CA ASN A 927 20.26 34.84 -17.68
C ASN A 927 21.36 34.65 -16.61
N GLY A 928 21.30 33.54 -15.88
CA GLY A 928 22.08 33.31 -14.67
C GLY A 928 21.65 34.21 -13.51
N LYS A 929 22.10 33.86 -12.30
CA LYS A 929 22.02 34.79 -11.16
C LYS A 929 23.11 35.86 -11.32
N ALA A 930 22.74 36.95 -11.98
CA ALA A 930 23.66 38.01 -12.37
C ALA A 930 24.20 38.83 -11.18
N GLU A 931 25.27 38.36 -10.55
CA GLU A 931 26.29 39.25 -10.01
C GLU A 931 27.13 39.83 -11.17
N GLY A 932 26.59 40.86 -11.84
CA GLY A 932 27.36 41.71 -12.77
C GLY A 932 27.36 41.34 -14.26
N GLY A 933 26.24 40.85 -14.83
CA GLY A 933 26.08 40.68 -16.28
C GLY A 933 25.39 41.87 -16.96
N ASP A 934 25.80 42.23 -18.19
CA ASP A 934 25.23 43.35 -18.95
C ASP A 934 23.78 43.11 -19.39
N ALA A 935 22.93 44.13 -19.23
CA ALA A 935 21.49 44.04 -19.44
C ALA A 935 21.03 43.96 -20.92
N ALA A 936 21.96 43.87 -21.87
CA ALA A 936 21.69 44.00 -23.31
C ALA A 936 21.27 42.69 -24.02
N SER A 937 21.36 41.53 -23.36
CA SER A 937 21.09 40.21 -23.95
C SER A 937 20.17 39.31 -23.13
N ALA A 938 19.31 39.88 -22.29
CA ALA A 938 18.47 39.11 -21.36
C ALA A 938 17.39 38.28 -22.08
N CYS A 939 17.43 36.96 -21.90
CA CYS A 939 16.40 36.03 -22.36
C CYS A 939 15.23 36.04 -21.36
N ASN A 940 14.14 36.74 -21.68
CA ASN A 940 12.98 36.85 -20.79
C ASN A 940 11.99 35.67 -20.94
N SER A 941 11.09 35.53 -19.96
CA SER A 941 10.05 34.49 -19.93
C SER A 941 9.20 34.45 -21.22
N GLU A 942 8.98 35.60 -21.87
CA GLU A 942 8.32 35.70 -23.17
C GLU A 942 9.13 35.11 -24.33
N THR A 943 10.45 35.32 -24.37
CA THR A 943 11.33 34.68 -25.36
C THR A 943 11.31 33.16 -25.17
N VAL A 944 11.30 32.68 -23.93
CA VAL A 944 11.16 31.25 -23.63
C VAL A 944 9.79 30.70 -24.10
N LEU A 945 8.68 31.39 -23.81
CA LEU A 945 7.34 31.02 -24.32
C LEU A 945 7.30 31.00 -25.85
N LYS A 946 7.91 31.97 -26.52
CA LYS A 946 7.99 32.03 -27.98
C LYS A 946 8.79 30.86 -28.54
N VAL A 947 9.99 30.59 -28.00
CA VAL A 947 10.84 29.46 -28.44
C VAL A 947 10.14 28.12 -28.22
N GLY A 948 9.48 27.93 -27.07
CA GLY A 948 8.70 26.72 -26.79
C GLY A 948 7.58 26.49 -27.82
N ARG A 949 6.85 27.54 -28.21
CA ARG A 949 5.83 27.46 -29.28
C ARG A 949 6.44 27.21 -30.67
N GLU A 950 7.53 27.88 -31.02
CA GLU A 950 8.21 27.65 -32.30
C GLU A 950 8.82 26.24 -32.40
N ASN A 951 9.23 25.65 -31.27
CA ASN A 951 9.69 24.27 -31.22
C ASN A 951 8.53 23.26 -31.21
N ALA A 952 7.42 23.54 -30.53
CA ALA A 952 6.19 22.75 -30.63
C ALA A 952 5.68 22.66 -32.09
N ARG A 953 5.73 23.78 -32.83
CA ARG A 953 5.43 23.82 -34.28
C ARG A 953 6.33 22.92 -35.11
N LYS A 954 7.63 22.90 -34.84
CA LYS A 954 8.59 22.02 -35.54
C LYS A 954 8.44 20.55 -35.15
N MET A 955 8.02 20.28 -33.91
CA MET A 955 7.90 18.93 -33.35
C MET A 955 6.59 18.25 -33.75
N TYR A 956 5.44 18.93 -33.62
CA TYR A 956 4.10 18.35 -33.80
C TYR A 956 3.25 19.02 -34.90
N GLY A 957 3.68 20.16 -35.46
CA GLY A 957 2.91 20.91 -36.46
C GLY A 957 1.79 21.81 -35.88
N ILE A 958 1.84 22.13 -34.59
CA ILE A 958 0.80 22.85 -33.82
C ILE A 958 1.17 24.30 -33.49
#